data_AF-A0AAD4YTJ2-F1
#
_entry.id   AF-A0AAD4YTJ2-F1
#
_cell.length_a   1.000
_cell.length_b   1.000
_cell.length_c   1.000
_cell.angle_alpha   90.00
_cell.angle_beta   90.00
_cell.angle_gamma   90.00
#
_symmetry.space_group_name_H-M   'P 1'
#
loop_
_entity.id
_entity.type
_entity.pdbx_description
1 polymer ?
#
loop_
_entity_poly.entity_id
_entity_poly.type
_entity_poly.pdbx_seq_one_letter_code
_entity_poly.pdbx_strand_id
1 'polypeptide(L)'
;MVFKFSSVLLVLLFFHFLVAFRLQTSEAQSWIKAAYWYSGSEFPIADINSALFTHLIYSFAGLNSSSYELSLSSDSEEQDQVQHYSTFSSTVKQKNPSVTTLISIGGGNADYSVFSTLVSNSSHRKTFIDSSIKIARLYGFQGLDLCWVSANTSADMTNMGNLFQEWRAAVKSEAANSSQAQLILTAAVQYKPDLESFSFPVESIRNNLNWVHVMAYDYYGPQWTNFTGAHAALYDPSSDASTDYGIKAWIGKGLSASKLVLGLPFYGYAWKLVNPRDNGIGAPATGPAITEDGSMSYKDIKGYIQRYGADIIYNATYVVKYCIIGSSWIGFDDAQVVKIKVSYAKEQSLLGYFVWQVSHDDNWVLSLAAAATAQERASSGQKKRRLLIIILTTTASVILILGSIMCYFRMRMLKSKAKESESRANYIADPAGTFNSNVPNLQVFGIAVIEEATEGFSIENKLGEGGYGPVYKGVLPNGQEIAVKKLSKASTQGFEEFKNEVMLTAKLQHVNLVRVLGFCIEHREQMLIYEYMPKKSLDLYLFDPIRRYQLDWRKRVSIIEGVTQGLLYLQEYSRLTIIHRDLKASNILLDEEMRPKISDFGMARIFTKDEQEANTSRIVGTYGYVPPEYVKKGLYSTKSDVYSFGVLLVQIISGKKNAAFYGPNEDLNLLEYAYELWKEGKGMEFMDPSLDDTHSLCKLMRCLQIALLCVQENANDRPSMLEISSMLQSENAVMEKPKMPAFSKRNEDKETNPAPRLEVCSIDDSTISEVVGR
;
A
#
# COMPACT_ATOMS: atom_id res chain seq x y z
N MET A 1 53.40 -3.46 30.09
CA MET A 1 52.52 -3.20 28.93
C MET A 1 51.50 -4.32 28.66
N VAL A 2 51.66 -5.52 29.24
CA VAL A 2 50.71 -6.65 29.09
C VAL A 2 49.42 -6.49 29.92
N PHE A 3 49.46 -5.79 31.07
CA PHE A 3 48.28 -5.60 31.93
C PHE A 3 47.18 -4.68 31.37
N LYS A 4 47.48 -3.78 30.42
CA LYS A 4 46.47 -2.86 29.85
C LYS A 4 45.63 -3.47 28.71
N PHE A 5 46.07 -4.59 28.12
CA PHE A 5 45.33 -5.26 27.04
C PHE A 5 44.17 -6.14 27.54
N SER A 6 44.30 -6.69 28.75
CA SER A 6 43.27 -7.55 29.37
C SER A 6 41.97 -6.78 29.67
N SER A 7 42.08 -5.55 30.17
CA SER A 7 40.91 -4.75 30.55
C SER A 7 40.07 -4.31 29.35
N VAL A 8 40.68 -4.04 28.19
CA VAL A 8 39.95 -3.62 26.98
C VAL A 8 39.21 -4.80 26.35
N LEU A 9 39.81 -6.00 26.37
CA LEU A 9 39.17 -7.21 25.88
C LEU A 9 37.99 -7.63 26.78
N LEU A 10 38.13 -7.48 28.10
CA LEU A 10 37.04 -7.74 29.05
C LEU A 10 35.86 -6.77 28.84
N VAL A 11 36.15 -5.49 28.61
CA VAL A 11 35.12 -4.47 28.33
C VAL A 11 34.41 -4.75 27.01
N LEU A 12 35.14 -5.16 25.96
CA LEU A 12 34.55 -5.52 24.66
C LEU A 12 33.70 -6.80 24.75
N LEU A 13 34.14 -7.80 25.51
CA LEU A 13 33.37 -9.01 25.77
C LEU A 13 32.10 -8.70 26.60
N PHE A 14 32.20 -7.83 27.60
CA PHE A 14 31.06 -7.38 28.40
C PHE A 14 30.06 -6.55 27.55
N PHE A 15 30.56 -5.73 26.63
CA PHE A 15 29.73 -4.96 25.68
C PHE A 15 29.07 -5.87 24.65
N HIS A 16 29.76 -6.90 24.14
CA HIS A 16 29.16 -7.92 23.27
C HIS A 16 28.13 -8.76 24.02
N PHE A 17 28.37 -9.08 25.30
CA PHE A 17 27.40 -9.79 26.13
C PHE A 17 26.14 -8.94 26.40
N LEU A 18 26.29 -7.63 26.67
CA LEU A 18 25.18 -6.68 26.83
C LEU A 18 24.41 -6.43 25.53
N VAL A 19 25.09 -6.36 24.39
CA VAL A 19 24.46 -6.21 23.06
C VAL A 19 23.73 -7.49 22.66
N ALA A 20 24.29 -8.66 22.95
CA ALA A 20 23.62 -9.95 22.76
C ALA A 20 22.40 -10.09 23.67
N PHE A 21 22.47 -9.62 24.93
CA PHE A 21 21.34 -9.62 25.87
C PHE A 21 20.23 -8.64 25.47
N ARG A 22 20.59 -7.47 24.89
CA ARG A 22 19.61 -6.50 24.35
C ARG A 22 19.00 -6.92 23.00
N LEU A 23 19.66 -7.81 22.25
CA LEU A 23 19.11 -8.38 21.02
C LEU A 23 18.07 -9.48 21.27
N GLN A 24 17.85 -9.85 22.53
CA GLN A 24 16.82 -10.83 22.92
C GLN A 24 15.52 -10.20 23.45
N THR A 25 15.37 -8.88 23.48
CA THR A 25 14.14 -8.23 23.93
C THR A 25 13.75 -7.00 23.10
N SER A 26 13.41 -7.26 21.84
CA SER A 26 12.42 -6.42 21.13
C SER A 26 11.73 -7.35 20.13
N GLU A 27 10.75 -8.10 20.61
CA GLU A 27 9.79 -8.76 19.74
C GLU A 27 9.11 -7.66 18.93
N ALA A 28 9.40 -7.60 17.63
CA ALA A 28 8.53 -6.89 16.71
C ALA A 28 7.12 -7.47 16.91
N GLN A 29 6.17 -6.66 17.36
CA GLN A 29 4.80 -7.11 17.64
C GLN A 29 4.28 -7.86 16.41
N SER A 30 4.09 -9.18 16.55
CA SER A 30 3.59 -10.01 15.48
C SER A 30 2.15 -9.62 15.18
N TRP A 31 1.80 -9.53 13.91
CA TRP A 31 0.43 -9.23 13.47
C TRP A 31 -0.57 -10.18 14.14
N ILE A 32 -1.61 -9.63 14.77
CA ILE A 32 -2.54 -10.41 15.60
C ILE A 32 -3.42 -11.29 14.69
N LYS A 33 -3.30 -12.59 14.89
CA LYS A 33 -4.23 -13.61 14.40
C LYS A 33 -4.95 -14.17 15.62
N ALA A 34 -6.14 -13.67 15.91
CA ALA A 34 -6.91 -14.03 17.09
C ALA A 34 -8.09 -14.96 16.74
N ALA A 35 -8.53 -15.76 17.70
CA ALA A 35 -9.64 -16.68 17.50
C ALA A 35 -10.41 -16.87 18.80
N TYR A 36 -11.72 -16.69 18.74
CA TYR A 36 -12.61 -17.01 19.84
C TYR A 36 -13.02 -18.49 19.77
N TRP A 37 -12.99 -19.16 20.92
CA TRP A 37 -13.56 -20.48 21.13
C TRP A 37 -14.63 -20.39 22.21
N TYR A 38 -15.88 -20.68 21.86
CA TYR A 38 -17.00 -20.67 22.80
C TYR A 38 -17.10 -22.00 23.55
N SER A 39 -17.19 -21.92 24.86
CA SER A 39 -17.28 -23.05 25.79
C SER A 39 -18.59 -23.83 25.68
N GLY A 40 -19.65 -23.19 25.19
CA GLY A 40 -20.91 -23.86 24.86
C GLY A 40 -20.91 -24.53 23.49
N SER A 41 -19.79 -24.51 22.74
CA SER A 41 -19.69 -25.28 21.49
C SER A 41 -19.29 -26.73 21.77
N GLU A 42 -19.85 -27.68 21.01
CA GLU A 42 -19.45 -29.10 21.05
C GLU A 42 -18.04 -29.36 20.47
N PHE A 43 -17.26 -28.32 20.18
CA PHE A 43 -15.98 -28.43 19.49
C PHE A 43 -14.83 -28.63 20.51
N PRO A 44 -14.13 -29.77 20.50
CA PRO A 44 -13.10 -30.06 21.50
C PRO A 44 -11.93 -29.07 21.45
N ILE A 45 -11.47 -28.60 22.61
CA ILE A 45 -10.29 -27.71 22.72
C ILE A 45 -9.05 -28.37 22.09
N ALA A 46 -8.89 -29.68 22.29
CA ALA A 46 -7.78 -30.45 21.75
C ALA A 46 -7.73 -30.42 20.21
N ASP A 47 -8.85 -30.19 19.53
CA ASP A 47 -8.91 -30.17 18.07
C ASP A 47 -8.48 -28.84 17.48
N ILE A 48 -8.46 -27.76 18.27
CA ILE A 48 -8.03 -26.42 17.83
C ILE A 48 -6.65 -26.48 17.17
N ASN A 49 -6.56 -26.03 15.92
CA ASN A 49 -5.27 -25.87 15.24
C ASN A 49 -4.61 -24.55 15.66
N SER A 50 -4.03 -24.55 16.86
CA SER A 50 -3.44 -23.36 17.47
C SER A 50 -2.24 -22.79 16.71
N ALA A 51 -1.66 -23.52 15.76
CA ALA A 51 -0.58 -23.03 14.90
C ALA A 51 -1.03 -21.92 13.93
N LEU A 52 -2.34 -21.81 13.65
CA LEU A 52 -2.90 -20.77 12.78
C LEU A 52 -3.06 -19.42 13.49
N PHE A 53 -2.95 -19.40 14.82
CA PHE A 53 -3.28 -18.25 15.64
C PHE A 53 -2.10 -17.81 16.51
N THR A 54 -2.04 -16.51 16.75
CA THR A 54 -1.14 -15.90 17.74
C THR A 54 -1.82 -15.79 19.10
N HIS A 55 -3.14 -15.60 19.10
CA HIS A 55 -3.96 -15.39 20.27
C HIS A 55 -5.20 -16.29 20.20
N LEU A 56 -5.51 -16.99 21.29
CA LEU A 56 -6.73 -17.78 21.42
C LEU A 56 -7.51 -17.29 22.64
N ILE A 57 -8.79 -17.00 22.45
CA ILE A 57 -9.65 -16.45 23.49
C ILE A 57 -10.69 -17.49 23.89
N TYR A 58 -10.66 -17.88 25.16
CA TYR A 58 -11.72 -18.68 25.77
C TYR A 58 -12.94 -17.77 26.02
N SER A 59 -14.12 -18.17 25.55
CA SER A 59 -15.36 -17.43 25.73
C SER A 59 -16.47 -18.33 26.30
N PHE A 60 -17.23 -17.94 27.32
CA PHE A 60 -17.10 -16.76 28.15
C PHE A 60 -17.04 -17.16 29.61
N ALA A 61 -16.31 -16.39 30.41
CA ALA A 61 -16.50 -16.36 31.85
C ALA A 61 -17.70 -15.46 32.19
N GLY A 62 -18.51 -15.90 33.14
CA GLY A 62 -19.65 -15.14 33.66
C GLY A 62 -19.27 -14.26 34.84
N LEU A 63 -20.27 -13.65 35.46
CA LEU A 63 -20.13 -12.90 36.70
C LEU A 63 -21.09 -13.45 37.74
N ASN A 64 -20.65 -13.58 38.98
CA ASN A 64 -21.55 -13.80 40.08
C ASN A 64 -22.34 -12.51 40.33
N SER A 65 -23.66 -12.55 40.19
CA SER A 65 -24.53 -11.38 40.30
C SER A 65 -24.56 -10.73 41.69
N SER A 66 -24.13 -11.45 42.73
CA SER A 66 -24.13 -10.97 44.12
C SER A 66 -22.76 -10.44 44.55
N SER A 67 -21.69 -11.17 44.26
CA SER A 67 -20.32 -10.78 44.66
C SER A 67 -19.61 -9.91 43.62
N TYR A 68 -20.05 -9.93 42.35
CA TYR A 68 -19.36 -9.34 41.20
C TYR A 68 -17.96 -9.91 40.96
N GLU A 69 -17.67 -11.09 41.52
CA GLU A 69 -16.50 -11.86 41.17
C GLU A 69 -16.71 -12.58 39.83
N LEU A 70 -15.62 -12.81 39.12
CA LEU A 70 -15.64 -13.59 37.89
C LEU A 70 -16.10 -15.03 38.21
N SER A 71 -17.21 -15.46 37.63
CA SER A 71 -17.77 -16.79 37.80
C SER A 71 -17.42 -17.66 36.60
N LEU A 72 -16.94 -18.86 36.88
CA LEU A 72 -16.58 -19.85 35.86
C LEU A 72 -17.61 -21.00 35.77
N SER A 73 -18.68 -20.91 36.56
CA SER A 73 -19.86 -21.78 36.51
C SER A 73 -21.06 -20.96 36.05
N SER A 74 -21.74 -21.41 34.99
CA SER A 74 -23.18 -21.16 34.90
C SER A 74 -23.86 -21.98 36.00
N ASP A 75 -24.98 -21.50 36.54
CA ASP A 75 -25.76 -22.19 37.58
C ASP A 75 -26.41 -23.52 37.09
N SER A 76 -25.89 -24.11 36.02
CA SER A 76 -26.25 -25.42 35.47
C SER A 76 -25.09 -26.40 35.67
N GLU A 77 -25.31 -27.37 36.55
CA GLU A 77 -24.40 -28.44 36.94
C GLU A 77 -23.97 -29.35 35.77
N GLU A 78 -22.98 -28.94 34.97
CA GLU A 78 -22.23 -29.88 34.12
C GLU A 78 -20.74 -29.79 34.44
N GLN A 79 -20.23 -30.85 35.08
CA GLN A 79 -18.83 -31.05 35.48
C GLN A 79 -17.84 -30.83 34.32
N ASP A 80 -18.29 -31.01 33.07
CA ASP A 80 -17.49 -30.89 31.85
C ASP A 80 -17.05 -29.44 31.54
N GLN A 81 -17.83 -28.42 31.91
CA GLN A 81 -17.46 -27.02 31.66
C GLN A 81 -16.34 -26.52 32.60
N VAL A 82 -16.23 -27.09 33.79
CA VAL A 82 -15.15 -26.81 34.77
C VAL A 82 -13.78 -27.30 34.26
N GLN A 83 -13.78 -28.37 33.47
CA GLN A 83 -12.57 -28.92 32.86
C GLN A 83 -12.02 -28.01 31.74
N HIS A 84 -12.88 -27.28 31.04
CA HIS A 84 -12.52 -26.56 29.81
C HIS A 84 -11.64 -25.34 30.06
N TYR A 85 -12.00 -24.42 30.97
CA TYR A 85 -11.17 -23.22 31.20
C TYR A 85 -9.84 -23.55 31.90
N SER A 86 -9.84 -24.53 32.80
CA SER A 86 -8.66 -24.89 33.59
C SER A 86 -7.57 -25.57 32.74
N THR A 87 -7.98 -26.25 31.66
CA THR A 87 -7.08 -26.93 30.73
C THR A 87 -6.93 -26.21 29.39
N PHE A 88 -7.67 -25.13 29.11
CA PHE A 88 -7.64 -24.45 27.82
C PHE A 88 -6.22 -24.05 27.42
N SER A 89 -5.57 -23.26 28.27
CA SER A 89 -4.22 -22.73 28.03
C SER A 89 -3.18 -23.84 27.86
N SER A 90 -3.22 -24.87 28.69
CA SER A 90 -2.27 -25.98 28.61
C SER A 90 -2.51 -26.83 27.35
N THR A 91 -3.76 -27.08 26.99
CA THR A 91 -4.14 -27.90 25.83
C THR A 91 -3.74 -27.25 24.51
N VAL A 92 -4.12 -25.99 24.26
CA VAL A 92 -3.81 -25.33 22.97
C VAL A 92 -2.31 -25.09 22.80
N LYS A 93 -1.57 -24.97 23.90
CA LYS A 93 -0.11 -24.83 23.89
C LYS A 93 0.64 -26.13 23.58
N GLN A 94 -0.01 -27.29 23.67
CA GLN A 94 0.61 -28.56 23.22
C GLN A 94 0.91 -28.51 21.71
N LYS A 95 -0.01 -27.93 20.91
CA LYS A 95 0.15 -27.78 19.46
C LYS A 95 0.94 -26.52 19.06
N ASN A 96 0.87 -25.45 19.84
CA ASN A 96 1.62 -24.21 19.60
C ASN A 96 2.08 -23.59 20.93
N PRO A 97 3.30 -23.89 21.42
CA PRO A 97 3.79 -23.37 22.70
C PRO A 97 3.89 -21.84 22.77
N SER A 98 3.92 -21.16 21.62
CA SER A 98 4.02 -19.70 21.52
C SER A 98 2.66 -19.00 21.47
N VAL A 99 1.54 -19.73 21.45
CA VAL A 99 0.20 -19.10 21.43
C VAL A 99 -0.07 -18.40 22.75
N THR A 100 -0.61 -17.19 22.66
CA THR A 100 -1.06 -16.41 23.83
C THR A 100 -2.54 -16.71 24.08
N THR A 101 -2.92 -16.97 25.33
CA THR A 101 -4.33 -17.23 25.68
C THR A 101 -4.93 -16.10 26.49
N LEU A 102 -6.18 -15.75 26.16
CA LEU A 102 -6.99 -14.79 26.92
C LEU A 102 -8.28 -15.46 27.37
N ILE A 103 -8.87 -14.95 28.44
CA ILE A 103 -10.22 -15.29 28.86
C ILE A 103 -11.14 -14.09 28.64
N SER A 104 -12.23 -14.30 27.90
CA SER A 104 -13.24 -13.29 27.61
C SER A 104 -14.38 -13.38 28.60
N ILE A 105 -14.91 -12.23 28.98
CA ILE A 105 -15.86 -12.05 30.07
C ILE A 105 -17.12 -11.40 29.51
N GLY A 106 -18.29 -11.99 29.79
CA GLY A 106 -19.58 -11.52 29.28
C GLY A 106 -20.06 -12.30 28.05
N GLY A 107 -20.13 -11.65 26.90
CA GLY A 107 -20.70 -12.19 25.67
C GLY A 107 -22.06 -11.59 25.33
N GLY A 108 -22.65 -12.01 24.20
CA GLY A 108 -23.95 -11.51 23.73
C GLY A 108 -25.11 -11.74 24.73
N ASN A 109 -25.00 -12.78 25.56
CA ASN A 109 -26.00 -13.15 26.57
C ASN A 109 -25.67 -12.62 27.98
N ALA A 110 -24.72 -11.68 28.09
CA ALA A 110 -24.37 -11.07 29.37
C ALA A 110 -25.56 -10.28 29.95
N ASP A 111 -25.86 -10.50 31.24
CA ASP A 111 -26.93 -9.78 31.94
C ASP A 111 -26.59 -8.29 32.03
N TYR A 112 -27.36 -7.48 31.32
CA TYR A 112 -27.20 -6.04 31.27
C TYR A 112 -27.21 -5.40 32.67
N SER A 113 -28.14 -5.82 33.54
CA SER A 113 -28.32 -5.24 34.87
C SER A 113 -27.10 -5.49 35.78
N VAL A 114 -26.53 -6.69 35.69
CA VAL A 114 -25.34 -7.09 36.44
C VAL A 114 -24.13 -6.27 36.00
N PHE A 115 -23.89 -6.16 34.68
CA PHE A 115 -22.74 -5.41 34.16
C PHE A 115 -22.88 -3.89 34.36
N SER A 116 -24.07 -3.31 34.19
CA SER A 116 -24.32 -1.89 34.46
C SER A 116 -24.10 -1.55 35.96
N THR A 117 -24.55 -2.42 36.87
CA THR A 117 -24.33 -2.28 38.31
C THR A 117 -22.85 -2.47 38.68
N LEU A 118 -22.15 -3.37 38.00
CA LEU A 118 -20.71 -3.57 38.16
C LEU A 118 -19.94 -2.29 37.81
N VAL A 119 -20.17 -1.72 36.63
CA VAL A 119 -19.37 -0.57 36.18
C VAL A 119 -19.69 0.70 36.97
N SER A 120 -20.91 0.86 37.46
CA SER A 120 -21.33 2.08 38.18
C SER A 120 -20.79 2.19 39.61
N ASN A 121 -20.33 1.09 40.23
CA ASN A 121 -19.88 1.07 41.61
C ASN A 121 -18.38 0.72 41.72
N SER A 122 -17.57 1.59 42.32
CA SER A 122 -16.11 1.37 42.46
C SER A 122 -15.74 0.14 43.28
N SER A 123 -16.54 -0.23 44.28
CA SER A 123 -16.33 -1.45 45.07
C SER A 123 -16.55 -2.69 44.22
N HIS A 124 -17.62 -2.72 43.41
CA HIS A 124 -17.89 -3.84 42.50
C HIS A 124 -16.81 -3.93 41.41
N ARG A 125 -16.40 -2.80 40.81
CA ARG A 125 -15.28 -2.77 39.87
C ARG A 125 -14.01 -3.35 40.48
N LYS A 126 -13.69 -3.00 41.72
CA LYS A 126 -12.53 -3.54 42.44
C LYS A 126 -12.62 -5.06 42.60
N THR A 127 -13.75 -5.58 43.08
CA THR A 127 -13.95 -7.04 43.24
C THR A 127 -13.83 -7.78 41.92
N PHE A 128 -14.43 -7.24 40.86
CA PHE A 128 -14.31 -7.76 39.51
C PHE A 128 -12.85 -7.78 39.01
N ILE A 129 -12.15 -6.66 39.15
CA ILE A 129 -10.75 -6.52 38.73
C ILE A 129 -9.88 -7.54 39.46
N ASP A 130 -9.97 -7.61 40.79
CA ASP A 130 -9.14 -8.47 41.61
C ASP A 130 -9.40 -9.96 41.30
N SER A 131 -10.67 -10.36 41.17
CA SER A 131 -11.04 -11.73 40.82
C SER A 131 -10.65 -12.13 39.40
N SER A 132 -10.79 -11.24 38.42
CA SER A 132 -10.40 -11.50 37.02
C SER A 132 -8.89 -11.74 36.88
N ILE A 133 -8.07 -10.92 37.54
CA ILE A 133 -6.61 -11.08 37.56
C ILE A 133 -6.24 -12.41 38.23
N LYS A 134 -6.84 -12.69 39.40
CA LYS A 134 -6.61 -13.95 40.13
C LYS A 134 -6.91 -15.17 39.27
N ILE A 135 -8.06 -15.19 38.59
CA ILE A 135 -8.48 -16.30 37.72
C ILE A 135 -7.57 -16.44 36.50
N ALA A 136 -7.22 -15.34 35.83
CA ALA A 136 -6.31 -15.39 34.68
C ALA A 136 -4.96 -16.02 35.07
N ARG A 137 -4.40 -15.62 36.22
CA ARG A 137 -3.15 -16.20 36.73
C ARG A 137 -3.30 -17.66 37.13
N LEU A 138 -4.37 -18.00 37.85
CA LEU A 138 -4.62 -19.36 38.34
C LEU A 138 -4.66 -20.39 37.22
N TYR A 139 -5.29 -20.05 36.09
CA TYR A 139 -5.44 -20.96 34.94
C TYR A 139 -4.49 -20.66 33.78
N GLY A 140 -3.45 -19.86 34.03
CA GLY A 140 -2.36 -19.63 33.08
C GLY A 140 -2.77 -18.88 31.82
N PHE A 141 -3.79 -18.02 31.87
CA PHE A 141 -4.09 -17.05 30.82
C PHE A 141 -3.07 -15.89 30.86
N GLN A 142 -2.75 -15.36 29.69
CA GLN A 142 -1.86 -14.20 29.52
C GLN A 142 -2.61 -12.88 29.37
N GLY A 143 -3.93 -12.91 29.30
CA GLY A 143 -4.72 -11.69 29.24
C GLY A 143 -6.21 -11.90 29.51
N LEU A 144 -6.89 -10.77 29.54
CA LEU A 144 -8.30 -10.62 29.86
C LEU A 144 -8.97 -9.82 28.74
N ASP A 145 -10.15 -10.24 28.35
CA ASP A 145 -10.97 -9.62 27.31
C ASP A 145 -12.36 -9.27 27.88
N LEU A 146 -12.79 -8.02 27.77
CA LEU A 146 -14.16 -7.65 28.13
C LEU A 146 -15.06 -7.67 26.90
N CYS A 147 -16.10 -8.51 26.92
CA CYS A 147 -17.11 -8.57 25.87
C CYS A 147 -18.48 -8.12 26.43
N TRP A 148 -18.61 -6.83 26.73
CA TRP A 148 -19.88 -6.22 27.14
C TRP A 148 -20.38 -5.23 26.09
N VAL A 149 -21.06 -5.77 25.09
CA VAL A 149 -21.50 -5.03 23.90
C VAL A 149 -22.97 -4.61 23.96
N SER A 150 -23.66 -4.96 25.06
CA SER A 150 -25.03 -4.56 25.41
C SER A 150 -25.11 -3.26 26.21
N ALA A 151 -23.97 -2.67 26.61
CA ALA A 151 -23.95 -1.34 27.25
C ALA A 151 -24.64 -0.31 26.34
N ASN A 152 -25.66 0.38 26.86
CA ASN A 152 -26.54 1.20 26.04
C ASN A 152 -26.88 2.58 26.62
N THR A 153 -26.17 3.02 27.66
CA THR A 153 -26.30 4.37 28.20
C THR A 153 -24.96 5.12 28.23
N SER A 154 -25.02 6.45 28.17
CA SER A 154 -23.82 7.30 28.33
C SER A 154 -23.17 7.15 29.71
N ALA A 155 -23.96 6.82 30.73
CA ALA A 155 -23.45 6.52 32.07
C ALA A 155 -22.64 5.21 32.05
N ASP A 156 -23.15 4.16 31.41
CA ASP A 156 -22.41 2.90 31.25
C ASP A 156 -21.10 3.11 30.50
N MET A 157 -21.10 3.88 29.41
CA MET A 157 -19.87 4.15 28.64
C MET A 157 -18.83 4.92 29.45
N THR A 158 -19.25 5.91 30.22
CA THR A 158 -18.36 6.66 31.14
C THR A 158 -17.80 5.72 32.20
N ASN A 159 -18.65 4.90 32.81
CA ASN A 159 -18.29 3.96 33.85
C ASN A 159 -17.41 2.80 33.35
N MET A 160 -17.62 2.34 32.11
CA MET A 160 -16.73 1.41 31.41
C MET A 160 -15.34 2.04 31.22
N GLY A 161 -15.27 3.33 30.91
CA GLY A 161 -14.02 4.08 30.87
C GLY A 161 -13.28 4.07 32.21
N ASN A 162 -14.00 4.26 33.32
CA ASN A 162 -13.44 4.18 34.68
C ASN A 162 -12.94 2.76 35.00
N LEU A 163 -13.72 1.74 34.63
CA LEU A 163 -13.33 0.34 34.77
C LEU A 163 -11.99 0.07 34.06
N PHE A 164 -11.83 0.48 32.80
CA PHE A 164 -10.57 0.24 32.07
C PHE A 164 -9.37 0.92 32.73
N GLN A 165 -9.53 2.13 33.26
CA GLN A 165 -8.48 2.84 33.97
C GLN A 165 -8.05 2.10 35.24
N GLU A 166 -9.01 1.70 36.07
CA GLU A 166 -8.75 0.95 37.30
C GLU A 166 -8.15 -0.43 37.00
N TRP A 167 -8.64 -1.10 35.95
CA TRP A 167 -8.18 -2.42 35.54
C TRP A 167 -6.73 -2.39 35.06
N ARG A 168 -6.36 -1.40 34.23
CA ARG A 168 -4.98 -1.19 33.79
C ARG A 168 -4.05 -0.91 34.97
N ALA A 169 -4.48 -0.08 35.92
CA ALA A 169 -3.70 0.23 37.12
C ALA A 169 -3.44 -1.03 37.96
N ALA A 170 -4.48 -1.83 38.20
CA ALA A 170 -4.38 -3.07 38.97
C ALA A 170 -3.47 -4.11 38.29
N VAL A 171 -3.63 -4.32 36.98
CA VAL A 171 -2.78 -5.23 36.20
C VAL A 171 -1.31 -4.78 36.17
N LYS A 172 -1.06 -3.46 36.12
CA LYS A 172 0.31 -2.92 36.22
C LYS A 172 0.90 -3.14 37.62
N SER A 173 0.10 -2.96 38.66
CA SER A 173 0.50 -3.18 40.05
C SER A 173 0.79 -4.66 40.33
N GLU A 174 -0.07 -5.57 39.89
CA GLU A 174 0.12 -7.01 40.05
C GLU A 174 1.42 -7.48 39.39
N ALA A 175 1.69 -7.07 38.15
CA ALA A 175 2.91 -7.44 37.43
C ALA A 175 4.18 -6.95 38.13
N ALA A 176 4.15 -5.73 38.70
CA ALA A 176 5.26 -5.19 39.48
C ALA A 176 5.52 -6.00 40.77
N ASN A 177 4.47 -6.56 41.37
CA ASN A 177 4.55 -7.32 42.62
C ASN A 177 4.85 -8.81 42.42
N SER A 178 4.48 -9.40 41.28
CA SER A 178 4.61 -10.85 41.03
C SER A 178 5.82 -11.23 40.17
N SER A 179 6.57 -10.25 39.64
CA SER A 179 7.63 -10.47 38.63
C SER A 179 7.15 -11.19 37.36
N GLN A 180 5.84 -11.29 37.14
CA GLN A 180 5.24 -11.84 35.93
C GLN A 180 5.03 -10.74 34.88
N ALA A 181 4.99 -11.13 33.61
CA ALA A 181 4.63 -10.20 32.54
C ALA A 181 3.21 -9.66 32.75
N GLN A 182 3.02 -8.37 32.47
CA GLN A 182 1.73 -7.70 32.59
C GLN A 182 0.66 -8.40 31.74
N LEU A 183 -0.53 -8.64 32.31
CA LEU A 183 -1.65 -9.20 31.56
C LEU A 183 -2.05 -8.26 30.41
N ILE A 184 -2.35 -8.87 29.27
CA ILE A 184 -2.94 -8.17 28.12
C ILE A 184 -4.38 -7.84 28.47
N LEU A 185 -4.83 -6.61 28.17
CA LEU A 185 -6.23 -6.19 28.32
C LEU A 185 -6.80 -5.83 26.95
N THR A 186 -7.90 -6.47 26.57
CA THR A 186 -8.64 -6.22 25.34
C THR A 186 -10.13 -6.05 25.63
N ALA A 187 -10.86 -5.57 24.64
CA ALA A 187 -12.32 -5.58 24.69
C ALA A 187 -12.91 -5.83 23.30
N ALA A 188 -14.02 -6.55 23.23
CA ALA A 188 -14.88 -6.60 22.06
C ALA A 188 -15.75 -5.34 22.01
N VAL A 189 -15.79 -4.68 20.86
CA VAL A 189 -16.51 -3.42 20.65
C VAL A 189 -17.37 -3.53 19.39
N GLN A 190 -18.42 -2.71 19.32
CA GLN A 190 -19.25 -2.64 18.12
C GLN A 190 -18.47 -2.07 16.92
N TYR A 191 -18.97 -2.33 15.71
CA TYR A 191 -18.27 -1.94 14.48
C TYR A 191 -17.98 -0.42 14.38
N LYS A 192 -18.83 0.42 14.99
CA LYS A 192 -18.66 1.87 15.06
C LYS A 192 -18.61 2.36 16.53
N PRO A 193 -17.87 3.44 16.82
CA PRO A 193 -17.73 3.97 18.17
C PRO A 193 -18.95 4.75 18.66
N ASP A 194 -19.66 5.41 17.74
CA ASP A 194 -20.84 6.22 18.05
C ASP A 194 -22.12 5.44 17.77
N LEU A 195 -22.97 5.38 18.77
CA LEU A 195 -24.32 4.83 18.71
C LEU A 195 -25.30 5.98 18.95
N GLU A 196 -26.58 5.78 18.62
CA GLU A 196 -27.55 6.88 18.49
C GLU A 196 -27.60 7.82 19.71
N SER A 197 -27.40 7.30 20.93
CA SER A 197 -27.51 8.07 22.18
C SER A 197 -26.26 8.04 23.07
N PHE A 198 -25.21 7.32 22.68
CA PHE A 198 -23.98 7.15 23.48
C PHE A 198 -22.78 6.79 22.60
N SER A 199 -21.57 6.97 23.12
CA SER A 199 -20.32 6.69 22.41
C SER A 199 -19.38 5.91 23.31
N PHE A 200 -18.63 4.97 22.74
CA PHE A 200 -17.61 4.24 23.48
C PHE A 200 -16.56 5.19 24.08
N PRO A 201 -15.95 4.87 25.23
CA PRO A 201 -14.96 5.72 25.89
C PRO A 201 -13.59 5.65 25.18
N VAL A 202 -13.50 6.19 23.96
CA VAL A 202 -12.35 6.05 23.05
C VAL A 202 -11.03 6.47 23.69
N GLU A 203 -11.02 7.54 24.47
CA GLU A 203 -9.81 7.99 25.17
C GLU A 203 -9.37 6.98 26.25
N SER A 204 -10.30 6.46 27.04
CA SER A 204 -9.96 5.42 28.03
C SER A 204 -9.47 4.14 27.35
N ILE A 205 -10.12 3.71 26.26
CA ILE A 205 -9.65 2.59 25.43
C ILE A 205 -8.22 2.83 24.93
N ARG A 206 -7.95 4.02 24.39
CA ARG A 206 -6.62 4.42 23.90
C ARG A 206 -5.57 4.35 24.98
N ASN A 207 -5.88 4.73 26.21
CA ASN A 207 -4.89 4.78 27.29
C ASN A 207 -4.73 3.46 28.03
N ASN A 208 -5.79 2.64 28.09
CA ASN A 208 -5.86 1.53 29.04
C ASN A 208 -5.90 0.14 28.40
N LEU A 209 -6.36 -0.02 27.15
CA LEU A 209 -6.40 -1.34 26.49
C LEU A 209 -5.19 -1.53 25.55
N ASN A 210 -4.76 -2.78 25.38
CA ASN A 210 -3.72 -3.12 24.40
C ASN A 210 -4.28 -2.92 22.97
N TRP A 211 -5.48 -3.44 22.70
CA TRP A 211 -6.26 -3.24 21.47
C TRP A 211 -7.73 -3.56 21.72
N VAL A 212 -8.57 -3.37 20.70
CA VAL A 212 -9.98 -3.78 20.69
C VAL A 212 -10.28 -4.74 19.53
N HIS A 213 -11.19 -5.67 19.77
CA HIS A 213 -11.75 -6.58 18.79
C HIS A 213 -13.02 -5.93 18.19
N VAL A 214 -12.91 -5.37 16.98
CA VAL A 214 -14.01 -4.67 16.32
C VAL A 214 -14.93 -5.69 15.64
N MET A 215 -16.15 -5.86 16.17
CA MET A 215 -17.15 -6.79 15.64
C MET A 215 -17.74 -6.25 14.33
N ALA A 216 -17.05 -6.46 13.22
CA ALA A 216 -17.39 -5.97 11.89
C ALA A 216 -18.35 -6.93 11.15
N TYR A 217 -19.46 -7.25 11.80
CA TYR A 217 -20.48 -8.18 11.34
C TYR A 217 -21.80 -7.93 12.11
N ASP A 218 -22.83 -8.71 11.78
CA ASP A 218 -24.22 -8.58 12.28
C ASP A 218 -24.91 -7.24 11.95
N TYR A 219 -24.52 -6.62 10.83
CA TYR A 219 -25.17 -5.42 10.32
C TYR A 219 -26.65 -5.64 10.00
N TYR A 220 -26.97 -6.83 9.51
CA TYR A 220 -28.30 -7.27 9.13
C TYR A 220 -28.50 -8.70 9.63
N GLY A 221 -29.69 -9.00 10.14
CA GLY A 221 -30.06 -10.34 10.57
C GLY A 221 -31.58 -10.53 10.52
N PRO A 222 -32.07 -11.75 10.28
CA PRO A 222 -33.49 -12.01 9.99
C PRO A 222 -34.42 -11.82 11.19
N GLN A 223 -33.87 -11.71 12.40
CA GLN A 223 -34.60 -11.42 13.62
C GLN A 223 -34.94 -9.92 13.78
N TRP A 224 -34.17 -9.02 13.14
CA TRP A 224 -34.36 -7.56 13.25
C TRP A 224 -34.48 -6.84 11.91
N THR A 225 -34.50 -7.59 10.80
CA THR A 225 -34.69 -7.05 9.44
C THR A 225 -35.69 -7.89 8.66
N ASN A 226 -36.54 -7.24 7.88
CA ASN A 226 -37.54 -7.88 7.01
C ASN A 226 -37.09 -7.93 5.54
N PHE A 227 -35.78 -7.87 5.30
CA PHE A 227 -35.16 -7.97 3.98
C PHE A 227 -33.80 -8.67 4.11
N THR A 228 -33.32 -9.28 3.03
CA THR A 228 -32.00 -9.93 2.98
C THR A 228 -30.89 -8.89 3.09
N GLY A 229 -29.80 -9.19 3.81
CA GLY A 229 -28.76 -8.20 4.06
C GLY A 229 -27.35 -8.79 4.05
N ALA A 230 -26.38 -7.95 3.67
CA ALA A 230 -24.97 -8.27 3.77
C ALA A 230 -24.48 -8.11 5.22
N HIS A 231 -24.73 -9.11 6.07
CA HIS A 231 -24.49 -9.01 7.52
C HIS A 231 -23.04 -8.65 7.91
N ALA A 232 -22.07 -8.84 7.02
CA ALA A 232 -20.66 -8.55 7.25
C ALA A 232 -20.04 -7.72 6.13
N ALA A 233 -20.81 -6.85 5.46
CA ALA A 233 -20.32 -6.06 4.33
C ALA A 233 -18.97 -5.37 4.59
N LEU A 234 -18.00 -5.51 3.67
CA LEU A 234 -16.76 -4.72 3.74
C LEU A 234 -17.05 -3.25 3.41
N TYR A 235 -17.85 -3.04 2.36
CA TYR A 235 -18.32 -1.73 1.90
C TYR A 235 -19.84 -1.75 1.78
N ASP A 236 -20.47 -0.61 2.03
CA ASP A 236 -21.88 -0.40 1.72
C ASP A 236 -22.03 1.03 1.19
N PRO A 237 -22.35 1.22 -0.11
CA PRO A 237 -22.52 2.55 -0.67
C PRO A 237 -23.83 3.23 -0.24
N SER A 238 -24.76 2.46 0.33
CA SER A 238 -26.12 2.90 0.66
C SER A 238 -26.33 3.17 2.14
N SER A 239 -25.41 2.74 3.01
CA SER A 239 -25.53 2.92 4.45
C SER A 239 -24.19 2.92 5.17
N ASP A 240 -24.19 3.36 6.42
CA ASP A 240 -23.03 3.33 7.31
C ASP A 240 -22.75 1.91 7.88
N ALA A 241 -23.58 0.91 7.54
CA ALA A 241 -23.49 -0.45 8.07
C ALA A 241 -22.44 -1.30 7.31
N SER A 242 -21.18 -0.86 7.37
CA SER A 242 -20.06 -1.55 6.74
C SER A 242 -18.79 -1.53 7.58
N THR A 243 -17.91 -2.47 7.28
CA THR A 243 -16.59 -2.60 7.93
C THR A 243 -15.73 -1.36 7.68
N ASP A 244 -15.69 -0.86 6.44
CA ASP A 244 -14.88 0.29 6.06
C ASP A 244 -15.30 1.56 6.81
N TYR A 245 -16.61 1.83 6.83
CA TYR A 245 -17.16 2.94 7.61
C TYR A 245 -16.79 2.82 9.09
N GLY A 246 -17.06 1.66 9.71
CA GLY A 246 -16.82 1.43 11.13
C GLY A 246 -15.35 1.65 11.53
N ILE A 247 -14.42 1.07 10.77
CA ILE A 247 -12.98 1.24 10.98
C ILE A 247 -12.56 2.72 10.85
N LYS A 248 -13.04 3.41 9.82
CA LYS A 248 -12.77 4.85 9.64
C LYS A 248 -13.37 5.69 10.76
N ALA A 249 -14.55 5.34 11.27
CA ALA A 249 -15.19 6.04 12.39
C ALA A 249 -14.37 5.89 13.69
N TRP A 250 -13.89 4.69 14.00
CA TRP A 250 -12.99 4.46 15.15
C TRP A 250 -11.69 5.28 15.03
N ILE A 251 -11.08 5.31 13.84
CA ILE A 251 -9.87 6.10 13.58
C ILE A 251 -10.16 7.60 13.66
N GLY A 252 -11.28 8.06 13.10
CA GLY A 252 -11.73 9.45 13.14
C GLY A 252 -11.97 9.96 14.57
N LYS A 253 -12.40 9.09 15.49
CA LYS A 253 -12.49 9.38 16.94
C LYS A 253 -11.14 9.32 17.67
N GLY A 254 -10.06 9.06 16.95
CA GLY A 254 -8.69 9.12 17.44
C GLY A 254 -8.16 7.82 18.03
N LEU A 255 -8.76 6.66 17.74
CA LEU A 255 -8.15 5.38 18.06
C LEU A 255 -7.20 4.97 16.93
N SER A 256 -5.91 4.75 17.24
CA SER A 256 -4.93 4.34 16.22
C SER A 256 -5.35 3.04 15.53
N ALA A 257 -5.15 2.94 14.22
CA ALA A 257 -5.30 1.70 13.45
C ALA A 257 -4.55 0.52 14.10
N SER A 258 -3.37 0.78 14.68
CA SER A 258 -2.56 -0.20 15.42
C SER A 258 -3.17 -0.68 16.75
N LYS A 259 -4.38 -0.24 17.11
CA LYS A 259 -5.19 -0.74 18.24
C LYS A 259 -6.48 -1.43 17.80
N LEU A 260 -6.72 -1.56 16.50
CA LEU A 260 -7.91 -2.19 15.95
C LEU A 260 -7.56 -3.59 15.42
N VAL A 261 -8.33 -4.59 15.84
CA VAL A 261 -8.26 -5.96 15.33
C VAL A 261 -9.61 -6.27 14.67
N LEU A 262 -9.59 -6.52 13.36
CA LEU A 262 -10.79 -6.69 12.54
C LEU A 262 -11.50 -8.02 12.80
N GLY A 263 -12.80 -8.00 13.07
CA GLY A 263 -13.62 -9.20 13.23
C GLY A 263 -14.00 -9.84 11.90
N LEU A 264 -13.92 -11.18 11.85
CA LEU A 264 -14.33 -12.01 10.72
C LEU A 264 -15.37 -13.03 11.21
N PRO A 265 -16.61 -13.01 10.69
CA PRO A 265 -17.62 -13.98 11.06
C PRO A 265 -17.41 -15.28 10.27
N PHE A 266 -17.30 -16.40 10.97
CA PHE A 266 -17.29 -17.73 10.35
C PHE A 266 -18.70 -18.33 10.33
N TYR A 267 -19.72 -17.50 10.20
CA TYR A 267 -21.12 -17.87 10.12
C TYR A 267 -21.80 -16.89 9.16
N GLY A 268 -23.05 -17.19 8.85
CA GLY A 268 -23.94 -16.35 8.06
C GLY A 268 -25.36 -16.40 8.60
N TYR A 269 -26.25 -15.75 7.87
CA TYR A 269 -27.67 -15.71 8.19
C TYR A 269 -28.53 -16.15 7.01
N ALA A 270 -29.61 -16.85 7.33
CA ALA A 270 -30.60 -17.35 6.40
C ALA A 270 -31.95 -16.64 6.59
N TRP A 271 -32.45 -16.06 5.50
CA TRP A 271 -33.75 -15.40 5.42
C TRP A 271 -34.73 -16.21 4.56
N LYS A 272 -36.00 -16.16 4.92
CA LYS A 272 -37.09 -16.66 4.08
C LYS A 272 -37.56 -15.55 3.13
N LEU A 273 -37.28 -15.70 1.84
CA LEU A 273 -37.72 -14.75 0.81
C LEU A 273 -39.24 -14.74 0.68
N VAL A 274 -39.82 -13.54 0.52
CA VAL A 274 -41.23 -13.37 0.14
C VAL A 274 -41.47 -13.89 -1.28
N ASN A 275 -40.55 -13.56 -2.20
CA ASN A 275 -40.61 -13.99 -3.59
C ASN A 275 -39.24 -14.51 -4.02
N PRO A 276 -39.06 -15.81 -4.32
CA PRO A 276 -37.77 -16.37 -4.74
C PRO A 276 -37.16 -15.75 -6.01
N ARG A 277 -37.96 -15.04 -6.82
CA ARG A 277 -37.47 -14.32 -8.00
C ARG A 277 -36.82 -12.97 -7.66
N ASP A 278 -37.14 -12.42 -6.49
CA ASP A 278 -36.47 -11.25 -5.92
C ASP A 278 -35.52 -11.75 -4.83
N ASN A 279 -34.24 -11.87 -5.17
CA ASN A 279 -33.28 -12.66 -4.41
C ASN A 279 -31.89 -11.99 -4.31
N GLY A 280 -31.83 -10.69 -4.60
CA GLY A 280 -30.65 -9.87 -4.35
C GLY A 280 -30.45 -9.59 -2.85
N ILE A 281 -29.42 -8.81 -2.54
CA ILE A 281 -29.31 -8.13 -1.25
C ILE A 281 -30.36 -7.01 -1.23
N GLY A 282 -31.13 -6.90 -0.14
CA GLY A 282 -32.25 -5.96 0.00
C GLY A 282 -33.61 -6.57 -0.40
N ALA A 283 -33.67 -7.84 -0.79
CA ALA A 283 -34.91 -8.49 -1.19
C ALA A 283 -35.86 -8.69 0.00
N PRO A 284 -37.18 -8.48 -0.16
CA PRO A 284 -38.14 -8.67 0.93
C PRO A 284 -38.14 -10.09 1.50
N ALA A 285 -38.14 -10.20 2.83
CA ALA A 285 -38.09 -11.45 3.57
C ALA A 285 -39.13 -11.48 4.71
N THR A 286 -39.62 -12.67 5.04
CA THR A 286 -40.62 -12.87 6.11
C THR A 286 -40.00 -13.19 7.47
N GLY A 287 -38.67 -13.27 7.56
CA GLY A 287 -37.94 -13.58 8.80
C GLY A 287 -36.93 -14.73 8.63
N PRO A 288 -36.53 -15.38 9.74
CA PRO A 288 -35.53 -16.43 9.73
C PRO A 288 -35.90 -17.64 8.88
N ALA A 289 -34.88 -18.28 8.29
CA ALA A 289 -35.00 -19.56 7.61
C ALA A 289 -33.97 -20.56 8.15
N ILE A 290 -34.26 -21.85 7.98
CA ILE A 290 -33.38 -22.99 8.31
C ILE A 290 -33.21 -23.20 9.83
N THR A 291 -32.74 -22.21 10.57
CA THR A 291 -32.63 -22.22 12.04
C THR A 291 -33.58 -21.19 12.65
N GLU A 292 -33.80 -21.27 13.97
CA GLU A 292 -34.75 -20.42 14.69
C GLU A 292 -34.41 -18.92 14.60
N ASP A 293 -33.13 -18.58 14.67
CA ASP A 293 -32.62 -17.21 14.52
C ASP A 293 -32.02 -16.95 13.13
N GLY A 294 -32.04 -17.96 12.26
CA GLY A 294 -31.48 -17.93 10.92
C GLY A 294 -29.95 -18.00 10.89
N SER A 295 -29.26 -18.05 12.04
CA SER A 295 -27.80 -18.17 12.07
C SER A 295 -27.36 -19.56 11.60
N MET A 296 -26.27 -19.61 10.83
CA MET A 296 -25.69 -20.86 10.37
C MET A 296 -24.17 -20.78 10.36
N SER A 297 -23.48 -21.76 10.94
CA SER A 297 -22.02 -21.83 10.89
C SER A 297 -21.53 -22.02 9.45
N TYR A 298 -20.31 -21.58 9.11
CA TYR A 298 -19.78 -21.72 7.75
C TYR A 298 -19.75 -23.19 7.29
N LYS A 299 -19.37 -24.13 8.18
CA LYS A 299 -19.43 -25.58 7.89
C LYS A 299 -20.85 -26.05 7.58
N ASP A 300 -21.86 -25.56 8.29
CA ASP A 300 -23.26 -25.94 8.05
C ASP A 300 -23.79 -25.33 6.76
N ILE A 301 -23.44 -24.08 6.46
CA ILE A 301 -23.76 -23.43 5.18
C ILE A 301 -23.15 -24.22 4.02
N LYS A 302 -21.88 -24.60 4.13
CA LYS A 302 -21.19 -25.38 3.10
C LYS A 302 -21.83 -26.76 2.92
N GLY A 303 -22.13 -27.46 4.01
CA GLY A 303 -22.83 -28.74 3.98
C GLY A 303 -24.23 -28.63 3.37
N TYR A 304 -24.95 -27.55 3.68
CA TYR A 304 -26.28 -27.27 3.14
C TYR A 304 -26.24 -27.00 1.63
N ILE A 305 -25.29 -26.18 1.15
CA ILE A 305 -25.05 -25.94 -0.28
C ILE A 305 -24.71 -27.25 -1.01
N GLN A 306 -23.83 -28.08 -0.43
CA GLN A 306 -23.45 -29.37 -1.02
C GLN A 306 -24.64 -30.34 -1.11
N ARG A 307 -25.50 -30.36 -0.09
CA ARG A 307 -26.65 -31.27 -0.02
C ARG A 307 -27.75 -30.92 -1.00
N TYR A 308 -28.04 -29.62 -1.16
CA TYR A 308 -29.20 -29.16 -1.94
C TYR A 308 -28.84 -28.60 -3.31
N GLY A 309 -27.57 -28.32 -3.57
CA GLY A 309 -27.08 -27.75 -4.83
C GLY A 309 -27.50 -26.29 -5.00
N ALA A 310 -26.56 -25.37 -4.84
CA ALA A 310 -26.79 -23.95 -5.07
C ALA A 310 -25.56 -23.28 -5.66
N ASP A 311 -25.80 -22.35 -6.59
CA ASP A 311 -24.75 -21.44 -7.03
C ASP A 311 -24.44 -20.44 -5.91
N ILE A 312 -23.15 -20.22 -5.69
CA ILE A 312 -22.67 -19.23 -4.73
C ILE A 312 -22.40 -17.94 -5.50
N ILE A 313 -23.12 -16.89 -5.15
CA ILE A 313 -23.04 -15.58 -5.78
C ILE A 313 -22.08 -14.71 -4.97
N TYR A 314 -21.05 -14.17 -5.63
CA TYR A 314 -20.18 -13.16 -5.04
C TYR A 314 -20.69 -11.77 -5.38
N ASN A 315 -20.88 -10.93 -4.37
CA ASN A 315 -21.22 -9.54 -4.56
C ASN A 315 -19.98 -8.66 -4.35
N ALA A 316 -19.51 -8.01 -5.42
CA ALA A 316 -18.31 -7.17 -5.38
C ALA A 316 -18.54 -5.82 -4.67
N THR A 317 -19.77 -5.30 -4.68
CA THR A 317 -20.14 -4.05 -4.01
C THR A 317 -20.01 -4.18 -2.49
N TYR A 318 -20.58 -5.25 -1.93
CA TYR A 318 -20.57 -5.48 -0.48
C TYR A 318 -19.39 -6.34 0.00
N VAL A 319 -18.71 -7.03 -0.93
CA VAL A 319 -17.63 -8.00 -0.65
C VAL A 319 -18.12 -9.08 0.33
N VAL A 320 -19.19 -9.76 -0.05
CA VAL A 320 -19.76 -10.91 0.65
C VAL A 320 -20.19 -11.96 -0.36
N LYS A 321 -20.52 -13.16 0.09
CA LYS A 321 -21.21 -14.16 -0.72
C LYS A 321 -22.60 -14.43 -0.20
N TYR A 322 -23.45 -14.92 -1.10
CA TYR A 322 -24.73 -15.46 -0.72
C TYR A 322 -25.14 -16.59 -1.67
N CYS A 323 -26.09 -17.42 -1.25
CA CYS A 323 -26.70 -18.44 -2.08
C CYS A 323 -28.21 -18.49 -1.85
N ILE A 324 -28.94 -19.05 -2.82
CA ILE A 324 -30.40 -19.21 -2.75
C ILE A 324 -30.75 -20.68 -2.94
N ILE A 325 -31.50 -21.25 -2.00
CA ILE A 325 -32.00 -22.63 -2.06
C ILE A 325 -33.50 -22.60 -1.82
N GLY A 326 -34.28 -22.85 -2.87
CA GLY A 326 -35.72 -22.67 -2.85
C GLY A 326 -36.09 -21.22 -2.52
N SER A 327 -36.70 -21.00 -1.36
CA SER A 327 -37.04 -19.67 -0.84
C SER A 327 -36.08 -19.18 0.25
N SER A 328 -35.01 -19.91 0.53
CA SER A 328 -34.05 -19.55 1.57
C SER A 328 -32.89 -18.80 0.93
N TRP A 329 -32.61 -17.60 1.42
CA TRP A 329 -31.45 -16.79 1.02
C TRP A 329 -30.45 -16.79 2.16
N ILE A 330 -29.19 -17.14 1.88
CA ILE A 330 -28.15 -17.30 2.92
C ILE A 330 -26.97 -16.41 2.58
N GLY A 331 -26.66 -15.41 3.41
CA GLY A 331 -25.51 -14.51 3.25
C GLY A 331 -24.37 -14.89 4.21
N PHE A 332 -23.13 -14.94 3.71
CA PHE A 332 -21.95 -15.40 4.46
C PHE A 332 -20.62 -14.95 3.83
N ASP A 333 -19.53 -15.17 4.56
CA ASP A 333 -18.16 -15.04 4.05
C ASP A 333 -17.56 -16.42 3.72
N ASP A 334 -16.91 -16.53 2.56
CA ASP A 334 -16.11 -17.70 2.21
C ASP A 334 -14.60 -17.39 2.20
N ALA A 335 -13.78 -18.39 1.83
CA ALA A 335 -12.33 -18.24 1.81
C ALA A 335 -11.84 -17.09 0.91
N GLN A 336 -12.55 -16.78 -0.18
CA GLN A 336 -12.20 -15.64 -1.04
C GLN A 336 -12.46 -14.33 -0.32
N VAL A 337 -13.65 -14.17 0.26
CA VAL A 337 -14.04 -12.95 0.98
C VAL A 337 -13.14 -12.70 2.19
N VAL A 338 -12.84 -13.75 2.96
CA VAL A 338 -11.92 -13.68 4.11
C VAL A 338 -10.53 -13.14 3.69
N LYS A 339 -9.96 -13.61 2.57
CA LYS A 339 -8.66 -13.10 2.07
C LYS A 339 -8.72 -11.61 1.73
N ILE A 340 -9.82 -11.16 1.14
CA ILE A 340 -10.01 -9.75 0.78
C ILE A 340 -10.06 -8.90 2.06
N LYS A 341 -10.86 -9.28 3.06
CA LYS A 341 -10.98 -8.54 4.33
C LYS A 341 -9.68 -8.53 5.13
N VAL A 342 -8.92 -9.63 5.11
CA VAL A 342 -7.59 -9.71 5.73
C VAL A 342 -6.56 -8.83 4.99
N SER A 343 -6.68 -8.69 3.67
CA SER A 343 -5.85 -7.77 2.88
C SER A 343 -6.20 -6.32 3.18
N TYR A 344 -7.50 -6.00 3.26
CA TYR A 344 -7.99 -4.69 3.69
C TYR A 344 -7.45 -4.31 5.08
N ALA A 345 -7.50 -5.23 6.06
CA ALA A 345 -6.95 -4.98 7.40
C ALA A 345 -5.46 -4.60 7.37
N LYS A 346 -4.68 -5.20 6.44
CA LYS A 346 -3.27 -4.85 6.26
C LYS A 346 -3.07 -3.51 5.59
N GLU A 347 -3.89 -3.20 4.58
CA GLU A 347 -3.84 -1.93 3.85
C GLU A 347 -4.16 -0.75 4.76
N GLN A 348 -5.16 -0.92 5.64
CA GLN A 348 -5.51 0.05 6.68
C GLN A 348 -4.54 0.05 7.87
N SER A 349 -3.45 -0.75 7.82
CA SER A 349 -2.46 -0.86 8.89
C SER A 349 -3.07 -1.23 10.26
N LEU A 350 -4.12 -2.06 10.25
CA LEU A 350 -4.74 -2.59 11.45
C LEU A 350 -3.79 -3.56 12.16
N LEU A 351 -3.99 -3.74 13.46
CA LEU A 351 -3.14 -4.59 14.30
C LEU A 351 -3.27 -6.09 13.96
N GLY A 352 -4.40 -6.49 13.36
CA GLY A 352 -4.67 -7.88 13.03
C GLY A 352 -6.12 -8.15 12.67
N TYR A 353 -6.49 -9.43 12.75
CA TYR A 353 -7.87 -9.89 12.69
C TYR A 353 -8.18 -10.86 13.83
N PHE A 354 -9.46 -11.02 14.16
CA PHE A 354 -9.97 -12.09 15.00
C PHE A 354 -11.12 -12.80 14.29
N VAL A 355 -11.36 -14.07 14.66
CA VAL A 355 -12.45 -14.88 14.10
C VAL A 355 -13.50 -15.19 15.17
N TRP A 356 -14.78 -15.03 14.82
CA TRP A 356 -15.92 -15.50 15.60
C TRP A 356 -16.71 -16.53 14.77
N GLN A 357 -16.59 -17.82 15.03
CA GLN A 357 -15.69 -18.47 15.99
C GLN A 357 -15.05 -19.72 15.38
N VAL A 358 -14.01 -20.25 16.02
CA VAL A 358 -13.18 -21.33 15.41
C VAL A 358 -13.95 -22.60 15.07
N SER A 359 -14.95 -22.95 15.88
CA SER A 359 -15.76 -24.17 15.72
C SER A 359 -16.71 -24.13 14.52
N HIS A 360 -16.90 -22.95 13.94
CA HIS A 360 -17.77 -22.75 12.78
C HIS A 360 -17.04 -22.93 11.44
N ASP A 361 -15.70 -22.97 11.44
CA ASP A 361 -14.91 -23.20 10.24
C ASP A 361 -15.10 -24.65 9.75
N ASP A 362 -14.97 -24.86 8.45
CA ASP A 362 -14.94 -26.21 7.86
C ASP A 362 -13.49 -26.62 7.64
N ASN A 363 -12.97 -27.51 8.50
CA ASN A 363 -11.61 -28.05 8.37
C ASN A 363 -10.53 -26.96 8.22
N TRP A 364 -10.66 -25.87 8.97
CA TRP A 364 -9.73 -24.73 8.98
C TRP A 364 -9.63 -23.96 7.65
N VAL A 365 -10.57 -24.14 6.72
CA VAL A 365 -10.50 -23.51 5.38
C VAL A 365 -10.42 -22.00 5.47
N LEU A 366 -11.28 -21.36 6.28
CA LEU A 366 -11.28 -19.90 6.43
C LEU A 366 -10.07 -19.43 7.24
N SER A 367 -9.71 -20.16 8.29
CA SER A 367 -8.54 -19.87 9.14
C SER A 367 -7.23 -19.92 8.34
N LEU A 368 -7.06 -20.92 7.48
CA LEU A 368 -5.92 -21.06 6.57
C LEU A 368 -5.89 -19.93 5.53
N ALA A 369 -7.05 -19.58 4.97
CA ALA A 369 -7.17 -18.48 4.01
C ALA A 369 -6.72 -17.14 4.64
N ALA A 370 -7.15 -16.87 5.87
CA ALA A 370 -6.72 -15.71 6.64
C ALA A 370 -5.21 -15.76 6.96
N ALA A 371 -4.72 -16.89 7.46
CA ALA A 371 -3.33 -17.05 7.89
C ALA A 371 -2.31 -17.00 6.75
N ALA A 372 -2.66 -17.51 5.55
CA ALA A 372 -1.80 -17.46 4.36
C ALA A 372 -1.57 -16.02 3.90
N THR A 373 -2.67 -15.28 3.74
CA THR A 373 -2.64 -13.85 3.41
C THR A 373 -1.86 -13.06 4.46
N ALA A 374 -1.98 -13.43 5.73
CA ALA A 374 -1.23 -12.86 6.83
C ALA A 374 0.31 -13.04 6.69
N GLN A 375 0.75 -14.19 6.18
CA GLN A 375 2.16 -14.58 6.11
C GLN A 375 2.92 -13.99 4.90
N GLU A 376 2.22 -13.74 3.77
CA GLU A 376 2.83 -13.34 2.50
C GLU A 376 3.65 -12.04 2.55
N ARG A 377 3.30 -11.06 3.42
CA ARG A 377 4.12 -9.85 3.64
C ARG A 377 5.15 -9.96 4.77
N ALA A 378 4.90 -10.78 5.80
CA ALA A 378 5.76 -10.85 6.99
C ALA A 378 7.11 -11.55 6.73
N SER A 379 7.11 -12.59 5.88
CA SER A 379 8.32 -13.37 5.57
C SER A 379 9.39 -12.59 4.80
N SER A 380 8.99 -11.58 4.03
CA SER A 380 9.87 -10.71 3.24
C SER A 380 10.58 -9.65 4.10
N GLY A 381 9.85 -9.02 5.03
CA GLY A 381 10.39 -7.92 5.85
C GLY A 381 11.24 -8.38 7.03
N GLN A 382 10.83 -9.44 7.73
CA GLN A 382 11.47 -9.86 8.98
C GLN A 382 12.79 -10.60 8.73
N LYS A 383 12.88 -11.39 7.66
CA LYS A 383 14.14 -12.01 7.21
C LYS A 383 15.17 -10.97 6.77
N LYS A 384 14.73 -9.93 6.04
CA LYS A 384 15.60 -8.81 5.65
C LYS A 384 16.12 -8.04 6.87
N ARG A 385 15.27 -7.76 7.86
CA ARG A 385 15.66 -7.04 9.08
C ARG A 385 16.61 -7.83 9.98
N ARG A 386 16.38 -9.15 10.18
CA ARG A 386 17.33 -10.03 10.90
C ARG A 386 18.67 -10.15 10.19
N LEU A 387 18.66 -10.30 8.86
CA LEU A 387 19.88 -10.35 8.06
C LEU A 387 20.65 -9.02 8.13
N LEU A 388 19.95 -7.88 8.08
CA LEU A 388 20.56 -6.55 8.18
C LEU A 388 21.23 -6.34 9.55
N ILE A 389 20.57 -6.74 10.64
CA ILE A 389 21.12 -6.63 12.00
C ILE A 389 22.35 -7.52 12.16
N ILE A 390 22.31 -8.77 11.69
CA ILE A 390 23.48 -9.68 11.73
C ILE A 390 24.63 -9.11 10.90
N ILE A 391 24.35 -8.55 9.72
CA ILE A 391 25.37 -7.92 8.87
C ILE A 391 25.95 -6.69 9.57
N LEU A 392 25.13 -5.81 10.16
CA LEU A 392 25.56 -4.59 10.84
C LEU A 392 26.40 -4.86 12.09
N THR A 393 26.01 -5.84 12.92
CA THR A 393 26.78 -6.20 14.12
C THR A 393 28.09 -6.88 13.75
N THR A 394 28.09 -7.81 12.78
CA THR A 394 29.32 -8.45 12.31
C THR A 394 30.26 -7.49 11.62
N THR A 395 29.76 -6.56 10.79
CA THR A 395 30.59 -5.51 10.18
C THR A 395 31.15 -4.54 11.22
N ALA A 396 30.37 -4.13 12.22
CA ALA A 396 30.89 -3.28 13.30
C ALA A 396 32.01 -3.97 14.09
N SER A 397 31.85 -5.25 14.43
CA SER A 397 32.89 -6.05 15.11
C SER A 397 34.14 -6.21 14.25
N VAL A 398 33.98 -6.45 12.94
CA VAL A 398 35.11 -6.54 11.99
C VAL A 398 35.81 -5.20 11.82
N ILE A 399 35.08 -4.08 11.78
CA ILE A 399 35.66 -2.73 11.71
C ILE A 399 36.44 -2.40 12.97
N LEU A 400 35.94 -2.79 14.15
CA LEU A 400 36.66 -2.59 15.42
C LEU A 400 37.93 -3.44 15.50
N ILE A 401 37.90 -4.69 15.02
CA ILE A 401 39.07 -5.56 14.95
C ILE A 401 40.08 -5.04 13.92
N LEU A 402 39.63 -4.66 12.72
CA LEU A 402 40.49 -4.07 11.69
C LEU A 402 41.04 -2.71 12.11
N GLY A 403 40.26 -1.92 12.84
CA GLY A 403 40.66 -0.63 13.40
C GLY A 403 41.72 -0.78 14.48
N SER A 404 41.57 -1.75 15.39
CA SER A 404 42.56 -2.06 16.43
C SER A 404 43.84 -2.68 15.84
N ILE A 405 43.72 -3.53 14.82
CA ILE A 405 44.84 -4.04 14.02
C ILE A 405 45.54 -2.91 13.26
N MET A 406 44.80 -2.02 12.59
CA MET A 406 45.35 -0.83 11.91
C MET A 406 46.01 0.14 12.88
N CYS A 407 45.47 0.32 14.10
CA CYS A 407 46.08 1.18 15.11
C CYS A 407 47.38 0.56 15.64
N TYR A 408 47.39 -0.76 15.86
CA TYR A 408 48.60 -1.52 16.18
C TYR A 408 49.67 -1.43 15.07
N PHE A 409 49.27 -1.62 13.81
CA PHE A 409 50.17 -1.48 12.66
C PHE A 409 50.57 -0.02 12.39
N ARG A 410 49.72 0.99 12.66
CA ARG A 410 50.09 2.41 12.60
C ARG A 410 51.11 2.78 13.68
N MET A 411 50.96 2.28 14.90
CA MET A 411 51.98 2.45 15.95
C MET A 411 53.29 1.75 15.58
N ARG A 412 53.24 0.64 14.84
CA ARG A 412 54.42 -0.04 14.28
C ARG A 412 55.03 0.68 13.08
N MET A 413 54.20 1.24 12.19
CA MET A 413 54.59 1.99 10.98
C MET A 413 55.16 3.37 11.32
N LEU A 414 54.68 4.02 12.40
CA LEU A 414 55.22 5.28 12.91
C LEU A 414 56.63 5.10 13.52
N LYS A 415 57.00 3.88 13.92
CA LYS A 415 58.38 3.51 14.25
C LYS A 415 59.23 3.07 13.05
N SER A 416 58.62 2.90 11.87
CA SER A 416 59.29 2.37 10.66
C SER A 416 59.41 3.38 9.51
N LYS A 417 58.79 4.56 9.60
CA LYS A 417 58.89 5.60 8.54
C LYS A 417 60.13 6.49 8.69
N ALA A 418 61.28 5.83 8.71
CA ALA A 418 62.56 6.39 8.32
C ALA A 418 63.21 5.44 7.30
N LYS A 419 62.49 5.10 6.23
CA LYS A 419 63.01 4.65 4.92
C LYS A 419 61.85 4.34 3.95
N GLU A 420 61.97 4.88 2.74
CA GLU A 420 61.26 4.56 1.48
C GLU A 420 59.73 4.75 1.47
N SER A 421 59.09 5.69 0.75
CA SER A 421 59.44 6.48 -0.44
C SER A 421 59.90 5.69 -1.67
N GLU A 422 59.16 4.65 -2.06
CA GLU A 422 58.86 4.33 -3.46
C GLU A 422 57.92 3.11 -3.46
N SER A 423 56.96 3.05 -4.38
CA SER A 423 55.99 1.95 -4.59
C SER A 423 54.75 1.88 -3.68
N ARG A 424 53.77 2.77 -3.89
CA ARG A 424 52.32 2.42 -3.89
C ARG A 424 51.40 3.57 -4.30
N ALA A 425 51.74 4.21 -5.42
CA ALA A 425 50.87 5.17 -6.10
C ALA A 425 49.84 4.51 -7.06
N ASN A 426 49.75 3.17 -7.16
CA ASN A 426 49.16 2.52 -8.35
C ASN A 426 47.87 1.71 -8.14
N TYR A 427 46.97 2.01 -7.19
CA TYR A 427 45.70 1.26 -7.09
C TYR A 427 44.41 2.07 -6.87
N ILE A 428 44.41 3.40 -7.03
CA ILE A 428 43.17 4.22 -7.05
C ILE A 428 43.18 5.25 -8.20
N ALA A 429 43.81 4.93 -9.35
CA ALA A 429 43.84 5.83 -10.51
C ALA A 429 42.96 5.35 -11.69
N ASP A 430 42.36 4.16 -11.62
CA ASP A 430 41.85 3.50 -12.82
C ASP A 430 40.38 3.79 -13.24
N PRO A 431 39.41 4.11 -12.35
CA PRO A 431 38.07 4.45 -12.82
C PRO A 431 38.00 5.81 -13.51
N ALA A 432 38.74 6.82 -13.02
CA ALA A 432 38.76 8.17 -13.59
C ALA A 432 39.52 8.21 -14.93
N GLY A 433 40.60 7.43 -15.09
CA GLY A 433 41.35 7.31 -16.34
C GLY A 433 40.56 6.65 -17.49
N THR A 434 39.66 5.72 -17.16
CA THR A 434 38.85 5.00 -18.15
C THR A 434 37.71 5.86 -18.74
N PHE A 435 37.17 6.83 -17.97
CA PHE A 435 36.16 7.78 -18.47
C PHE A 435 36.80 9.00 -19.17
N ASN A 436 37.98 9.47 -18.72
CA ASN A 436 38.70 10.60 -19.33
C ASN A 436 39.15 10.36 -20.79
N SER A 437 39.27 9.10 -21.22
CA SER A 437 39.71 8.74 -22.57
C SER A 437 38.55 8.57 -23.58
N ASN A 438 37.29 8.48 -23.14
CA ASN A 438 36.15 8.10 -23.98
C ASN A 438 34.96 9.09 -23.97
N VAL A 439 35.02 10.21 -23.26
CA VAL A 439 33.91 11.18 -23.13
C VAL A 439 34.39 12.62 -23.41
N PRO A 440 34.46 13.06 -24.68
CA PRO A 440 35.16 14.30 -25.06
C PRO A 440 34.49 15.62 -24.62
N ASN A 441 33.29 15.61 -24.03
CA ASN A 441 32.47 16.81 -23.81
C ASN A 441 31.96 17.03 -22.36
N LEU A 442 32.34 16.20 -21.38
CA LEU A 442 31.90 16.36 -19.99
C LEU A 442 33.03 16.81 -19.08
N GLN A 443 32.75 17.78 -18.21
CA GLN A 443 33.70 18.25 -17.21
C GLN A 443 33.76 17.29 -16.02
N VAL A 444 34.97 16.96 -15.56
CA VAL A 444 35.15 16.26 -14.28
C VAL A 444 35.25 17.32 -13.18
N PHE A 445 34.32 17.28 -12.23
CA PHE A 445 34.30 18.18 -11.08
C PHE A 445 34.95 17.48 -9.87
N GLY A 446 35.80 18.20 -9.14
CA GLY A 446 36.30 17.74 -7.84
C GLY A 446 35.23 17.88 -6.76
N ILE A 447 35.24 16.98 -5.77
CA ILE A 447 34.19 16.94 -4.74
C ILE A 447 34.11 18.26 -3.96
N ALA A 448 35.25 18.89 -3.68
CA ALA A 448 35.32 20.13 -2.92
C ALA A 448 34.58 21.28 -3.61
N VAL A 449 34.67 21.35 -4.95
CA VAL A 449 33.96 22.36 -5.75
C VAL A 449 32.45 22.15 -5.67
N ILE A 450 32.00 20.89 -5.67
CA ILE A 450 30.57 20.56 -5.58
C ILE A 450 30.03 20.76 -4.16
N GLU A 451 30.81 20.42 -3.13
CA GLU A 451 30.48 20.68 -1.74
C GLU A 451 30.34 22.18 -1.48
N GLU A 452 31.28 22.99 -1.97
CA GLU A 452 31.19 24.45 -1.86
C GLU A 452 29.98 24.99 -2.63
N ALA A 453 29.79 24.56 -3.89
CA ALA A 453 28.69 25.01 -4.72
C ALA A 453 27.30 24.69 -4.15
N THR A 454 27.16 23.64 -3.34
CA THR A 454 25.89 23.19 -2.74
C THR A 454 25.74 23.57 -1.26
N GLU A 455 26.68 24.36 -0.72
CA GLU A 455 26.76 24.71 0.71
C GLU A 455 26.78 23.46 1.62
N GLY A 456 27.62 22.50 1.28
CA GLY A 456 27.76 21.24 1.99
C GLY A 456 26.56 20.30 1.83
N PHE A 457 25.89 20.33 0.67
CA PHE A 457 24.62 19.63 0.43
C PHE A 457 23.51 20.04 1.41
N SER A 458 23.38 21.35 1.65
CA SER A 458 22.36 21.92 2.54
C SER A 458 20.96 21.41 2.20
N ILE A 459 20.16 21.13 3.23
CA ILE A 459 18.77 20.68 3.04
C ILE A 459 17.91 21.76 2.39
N GLU A 460 18.26 23.03 2.55
CA GLU A 460 17.59 24.18 1.92
C GLU A 460 17.80 24.19 0.41
N ASN A 461 18.95 23.68 -0.05
CA ASN A 461 19.27 23.54 -1.47
C ASN A 461 18.71 22.24 -2.07
N LYS A 462 18.00 21.41 -1.30
CA LYS A 462 17.44 20.16 -1.83
C LYS A 462 16.26 20.44 -2.77
N LEU A 463 16.42 20.04 -4.03
CA LEU A 463 15.41 20.20 -5.09
C LEU A 463 14.37 19.08 -5.06
N GLY A 464 14.79 17.86 -4.70
CA GLY A 464 13.95 16.68 -4.63
C GLY A 464 14.75 15.43 -4.25
N GLU A 465 14.07 14.31 -4.04
CA GLU A 465 14.69 13.00 -3.82
C GLU A 465 13.81 11.91 -4.44
N GLY A 466 14.42 11.06 -5.27
CA GLY A 466 13.77 9.90 -5.88
C GLY A 466 14.51 8.60 -5.54
N GLY A 467 14.16 7.51 -6.22
CA GLY A 467 14.80 6.19 -6.00
C GLY A 467 16.33 6.16 -6.22
N TYR A 468 16.88 7.19 -6.87
CA TYR A 468 18.29 7.29 -7.24
C TYR A 468 19.12 8.18 -6.30
N GLY A 469 18.48 8.85 -5.34
CA GLY A 469 19.11 9.73 -4.37
C GLY A 469 18.66 11.19 -4.46
N PRO A 470 19.19 12.05 -3.56
CA PRO A 470 18.83 13.45 -3.47
C PRO A 470 19.46 14.28 -4.61
N VAL A 471 18.72 15.31 -5.04
CA VAL A 471 19.17 16.32 -6.00
C VAL A 471 19.25 17.67 -5.28
N TYR A 472 20.37 18.38 -5.45
CA TYR A 472 20.63 19.67 -4.83
C TYR A 472 20.81 20.76 -5.87
N LYS A 473 20.36 21.97 -5.58
CA LYS A 473 20.76 23.19 -6.27
C LYS A 473 22.17 23.54 -5.83
N GLY A 474 22.98 24.01 -6.77
CA GLY A 474 24.25 24.64 -6.44
C GLY A 474 24.59 25.79 -7.38
N VAL A 475 25.57 26.58 -6.99
CA VAL A 475 26.12 27.67 -7.79
C VAL A 475 27.62 27.47 -7.88
N LEU A 476 28.12 27.24 -9.10
CA LEU A 476 29.55 27.10 -9.35
C LEU A 476 30.28 28.44 -9.14
N PRO A 477 31.61 28.44 -8.92
CA PRO A 477 32.39 29.67 -8.69
C PRO A 477 32.27 30.72 -9.82
N ASN A 478 31.94 30.29 -11.04
CA ASN A 478 31.69 31.16 -12.18
C ASN A 478 30.27 31.76 -12.21
N GLY A 479 29.45 31.53 -11.17
CA GLY A 479 28.07 31.98 -11.07
C GLY A 479 27.04 31.09 -11.78
N GLN A 480 27.47 29.99 -12.41
CA GLN A 480 26.56 29.09 -13.12
C GLN A 480 25.73 28.26 -12.13
N GLU A 481 24.40 28.36 -12.21
CA GLU A 481 23.49 27.51 -11.46
C GLU A 481 23.48 26.08 -12.02
N ILE A 482 23.56 25.10 -11.12
CA ILE A 482 23.62 23.67 -11.43
C ILE A 482 22.65 22.86 -10.57
N ALA A 483 22.29 21.67 -11.05
CA ALA A 483 21.61 20.66 -10.27
C ALA A 483 22.53 19.44 -10.07
N VAL A 484 22.77 19.06 -8.83
CA VAL A 484 23.68 17.98 -8.44
C VAL A 484 22.88 16.78 -7.96
N LYS A 485 22.80 15.73 -8.78
CA LYS A 485 22.17 14.44 -8.44
C LYS A 485 23.23 13.57 -7.76
N LYS A 486 23.10 13.37 -6.45
CA LYS A 486 24.00 12.53 -5.65
C LYS A 486 23.46 11.12 -5.57
N LEU A 487 24.25 10.14 -5.98
CA LEU A 487 23.81 8.75 -6.03
C LEU A 487 23.91 8.08 -4.67
N SER A 488 22.90 7.27 -4.34
CA SER A 488 22.86 6.53 -3.08
C SER A 488 23.94 5.43 -3.02
N LYS A 489 24.76 5.44 -1.95
CA LYS A 489 25.83 4.45 -1.70
C LYS A 489 25.34 3.00 -1.54
N ALA A 490 24.03 2.79 -1.40
CA ALA A 490 23.45 1.51 -1.02
C ALA A 490 23.00 0.62 -2.21
N SER A 491 23.09 1.07 -3.46
CA SER A 491 22.63 0.29 -4.62
C SER A 491 23.75 -0.02 -5.62
N THR A 492 23.93 -1.31 -5.94
CA THR A 492 24.73 -1.76 -7.09
C THR A 492 24.10 -1.36 -8.43
N GLN A 493 22.79 -1.11 -8.43
CA GLN A 493 22.03 -0.58 -9.56
C GLN A 493 22.40 0.86 -9.92
N GLY A 494 22.65 1.72 -8.93
CA GLY A 494 22.92 3.16 -9.15
C GLY A 494 24.21 3.43 -9.91
N PHE A 495 25.20 2.53 -9.84
CA PHE A 495 26.44 2.67 -10.61
C PHE A 495 26.27 2.40 -12.11
N GLU A 496 25.49 1.38 -12.48
CA GLU A 496 25.21 1.08 -13.89
C GLU A 496 24.34 2.17 -14.53
N GLU A 497 23.39 2.73 -13.79
CA GLU A 497 22.56 3.86 -14.23
C GLU A 497 23.39 5.14 -14.38
N PHE A 498 24.27 5.43 -13.41
CA PHE A 498 25.26 6.51 -13.53
C PHE A 498 26.12 6.37 -14.77
N LYS A 499 26.68 5.18 -15.00
CA LYS A 499 27.50 4.89 -16.16
C LYS A 499 26.71 5.07 -17.45
N ASN A 500 25.47 4.57 -17.51
CA ASN A 500 24.59 4.78 -18.68
C ASN A 500 24.36 6.27 -18.93
N GLU A 501 24.03 7.02 -17.88
CA GLU A 501 23.70 8.44 -17.98
C GLU A 501 24.93 9.26 -18.42
N VAL A 502 26.12 9.02 -17.85
CA VAL A 502 27.39 9.62 -18.30
C VAL A 502 27.68 9.28 -19.77
N MET A 503 27.53 8.01 -20.16
CA MET A 503 27.86 7.54 -21.51
C MET A 503 26.88 8.06 -22.59
N LEU A 504 25.61 8.22 -22.24
CA LEU A 504 24.57 8.74 -23.14
C LEU A 504 24.66 10.25 -23.26
N THR A 505 24.81 10.96 -22.16
CA THR A 505 24.81 12.44 -22.15
C THR A 505 26.04 13.03 -22.83
N ALA A 506 27.15 12.28 -22.89
CA ALA A 506 28.28 12.55 -23.77
C ALA A 506 27.92 12.68 -25.26
N LYS A 507 26.85 11.97 -25.69
CA LYS A 507 26.46 11.79 -27.10
C LYS A 507 25.18 12.53 -27.47
N LEU A 508 24.40 12.96 -26.48
CA LEU A 508 23.10 13.58 -26.67
C LEU A 508 23.17 15.08 -26.42
N GLN A 509 22.83 15.86 -27.43
CA GLN A 509 22.71 17.32 -27.33
C GLN A 509 21.52 17.78 -28.15
N HIS A 510 20.46 18.21 -27.47
CA HIS A 510 19.25 18.71 -28.10
C HIS A 510 18.53 19.67 -27.17
N VAL A 511 17.80 20.64 -27.73
CA VAL A 511 17.18 21.73 -26.95
C VAL A 511 16.13 21.21 -25.96
N ASN A 512 15.49 20.09 -26.29
CA ASN A 512 14.48 19.42 -25.46
C ASN A 512 15.01 18.24 -24.64
N LEU A 513 16.32 18.15 -24.43
CA LEU A 513 16.94 17.19 -23.50
C LEU A 513 17.73 17.95 -22.44
N VAL A 514 17.65 17.51 -21.18
CA VAL A 514 18.42 18.14 -20.10
C VAL A 514 19.90 17.83 -20.29
N ARG A 515 20.72 18.88 -20.31
CA ARG A 515 22.16 18.78 -20.50
C ARG A 515 22.87 18.39 -19.21
N VAL A 516 23.68 17.33 -19.28
CA VAL A 516 24.72 17.05 -18.28
C VAL A 516 25.91 17.93 -18.57
N LEU A 517 26.34 18.68 -17.57
CA LEU A 517 27.52 19.54 -17.61
C LEU A 517 28.78 18.75 -17.23
N GLY A 518 28.63 17.75 -16.36
CA GLY A 518 29.74 16.93 -15.93
C GLY A 518 29.39 15.91 -14.85
N PHE A 519 30.43 15.32 -14.26
CA PHE A 519 30.30 14.33 -13.20
C PHE A 519 31.43 14.45 -12.17
N CYS A 520 31.20 13.89 -10.98
CA CYS A 520 32.20 13.77 -9.92
C CYS A 520 32.29 12.30 -9.48
N ILE A 521 33.51 11.75 -9.47
CA ILE A 521 33.83 10.40 -8.96
C ILE A 521 35.05 10.51 -8.06
N GLU A 522 34.84 10.89 -6.80
CA GLU A 522 35.91 11.05 -5.80
C GLU A 522 35.47 10.45 -4.47
N HIS A 523 36.40 9.91 -3.68
CA HIS A 523 36.13 9.40 -2.32
C HIS A 523 34.93 8.42 -2.18
N ARG A 524 34.61 7.65 -3.24
CA ARG A 524 33.43 6.76 -3.34
C ARG A 524 32.07 7.47 -3.39
N GLU A 525 32.07 8.77 -3.70
CA GLU A 525 30.88 9.53 -4.07
C GLU A 525 30.78 9.59 -5.59
N GLN A 526 29.55 9.47 -6.10
CA GLN A 526 29.25 9.54 -7.53
C GLN A 526 28.13 10.54 -7.72
N MET A 527 28.38 11.57 -8.53
CA MET A 527 27.44 12.67 -8.72
C MET A 527 27.37 13.07 -10.19
N LEU A 528 26.16 13.40 -10.64
CA LEU A 528 25.91 13.98 -11.96
C LEU A 528 25.52 15.45 -11.80
N ILE A 529 26.14 16.30 -12.62
CA ILE A 529 25.94 17.73 -12.61
C ILE A 529 25.16 18.09 -13.87
N TYR A 530 23.95 18.59 -13.69
CA TYR A 530 23.05 19.03 -14.76
C TYR A 530 22.97 20.56 -14.81
N GLU A 531 22.51 21.07 -15.95
CA GLU A 531 21.94 22.41 -15.99
C GLU A 531 20.76 22.52 -15.00
N TYR A 532 20.65 23.66 -14.32
CA TYR A 532 19.55 23.90 -13.39
C TYR A 532 18.25 24.23 -14.16
N MET A 533 17.16 23.57 -13.77
CA MET A 533 15.83 23.76 -14.35
C MET A 533 14.91 24.49 -13.36
N PRO A 534 14.74 25.83 -13.46
CA PRO A 534 14.14 26.66 -12.42
C PRO A 534 12.65 26.38 -12.21
N LYS A 535 11.92 25.98 -13.25
CA LYS A 535 10.50 25.64 -13.17
C LYS A 535 10.27 24.17 -12.81
N LYS A 536 11.31 23.40 -12.47
CA LYS A 536 11.20 22.01 -11.99
C LYS A 536 10.40 21.12 -12.97
N SER A 537 9.73 20.08 -12.48
CA SER A 537 9.05 19.07 -13.30
C SER A 537 7.59 19.41 -13.63
N LEU A 538 7.12 18.92 -14.77
CA LEU A 538 5.79 19.18 -15.33
C LEU A 538 4.64 18.68 -14.44
N ASP A 539 4.84 17.57 -13.73
CA ASP A 539 3.85 16.99 -12.80
C ASP A 539 3.46 17.95 -11.66
N LEU A 540 4.38 18.80 -11.22
CA LEU A 540 4.12 19.84 -10.20
C LEU A 540 3.14 20.92 -10.68
N TYR A 541 2.89 21.00 -11.99
CA TYR A 541 1.94 21.92 -12.60
C TYR A 541 0.65 21.19 -12.98
N LEU A 542 0.76 20.07 -13.70
CA LEU A 542 -0.41 19.33 -14.19
C LEU A 542 -1.36 18.89 -13.06
N PHE A 543 -0.80 18.50 -11.92
CA PHE A 543 -1.58 17.86 -10.85
C PHE A 543 -1.81 18.75 -9.63
N ASP A 544 -1.31 19.98 -9.65
CA ASP A 544 -1.55 20.96 -8.60
C ASP A 544 -2.78 21.81 -8.97
N PRO A 545 -3.79 21.91 -8.08
CA PRO A 545 -5.03 22.61 -8.38
C PRO A 545 -4.86 24.08 -8.77
N ILE A 546 -3.78 24.73 -8.34
CA ILE A 546 -3.50 26.16 -8.55
C ILE A 546 -2.50 26.34 -9.69
N ARG A 547 -1.39 25.61 -9.69
CA ARG A 547 -0.32 25.76 -10.69
C ARG A 547 -0.74 25.28 -12.08
N ARG A 548 -1.74 24.40 -12.21
CA ARG A 548 -2.27 23.98 -13.51
C ARG A 548 -2.77 25.13 -14.37
N TYR A 549 -3.26 26.22 -13.77
CA TYR A 549 -3.69 27.43 -14.48
C TYR A 549 -2.52 28.21 -15.10
N GLN A 550 -1.28 27.91 -14.72
CA GLN A 550 -0.09 28.48 -15.37
C GLN A 550 0.23 27.79 -16.69
N LEU A 551 -0.34 26.60 -16.93
CA LEU A 551 -0.25 25.83 -18.17
C LEU A 551 -1.50 26.03 -19.02
N ASP A 552 -1.63 27.22 -19.61
CA ASP A 552 -2.59 27.48 -20.68
C ASP A 552 -2.36 26.53 -21.88
N TRP A 553 -3.35 26.45 -22.76
CA TRP A 553 -3.31 25.52 -23.89
C TRP A 553 -2.08 25.72 -24.78
N ARG A 554 -1.69 26.98 -25.05
CA ARG A 554 -0.51 27.30 -25.87
C ARG A 554 0.78 26.71 -25.26
N LYS A 555 0.96 26.83 -23.94
CA LYS A 555 2.09 26.20 -23.25
C LYS A 555 2.02 24.69 -23.29
N ARG A 556 0.83 24.09 -23.10
CA ARG A 556 0.67 22.63 -23.20
C ARG A 556 1.02 22.11 -24.59
N VAL A 557 0.61 22.80 -25.66
CA VAL A 557 1.02 22.48 -27.05
C VAL A 557 2.52 22.58 -27.21
N SER A 558 3.14 23.68 -26.75
CA SER A 558 4.61 23.83 -26.80
C SER A 558 5.34 22.72 -26.05
N ILE A 559 4.78 22.25 -24.93
CA ILE A 559 5.30 21.12 -24.17
C ILE A 559 5.17 19.81 -24.97
N ILE A 560 4.00 19.53 -25.55
CA ILE A 560 3.75 18.34 -26.37
C ILE A 560 4.70 18.30 -27.56
N GLU A 561 4.84 19.41 -28.29
CA GLU A 561 5.73 19.54 -29.44
C GLU A 561 7.19 19.36 -29.03
N GLY A 562 7.63 20.01 -27.95
CA GLY A 562 9.01 19.89 -27.47
C GLY A 562 9.37 18.48 -27.00
N VAL A 563 8.46 17.78 -26.30
CA VAL A 563 8.66 16.36 -25.94
C VAL A 563 8.71 15.48 -27.19
N THR A 564 7.82 15.74 -28.16
CA THR A 564 7.82 15.03 -29.45
C THR A 564 9.15 15.19 -30.18
N GLN A 565 9.68 16.42 -30.28
CA GLN A 565 10.99 16.69 -30.89
C GLN A 565 12.15 16.03 -30.12
N GLY A 566 12.10 16.04 -28.79
CA GLY A 566 13.08 15.34 -27.94
C GLY A 566 13.11 13.84 -28.22
N LEU A 567 11.95 13.17 -28.27
CA LEU A 567 11.85 11.75 -28.58
C LEU A 567 12.25 11.42 -30.02
N LEU A 568 11.83 12.24 -30.98
CA LEU A 568 12.24 12.13 -32.38
C LEU A 568 13.76 12.16 -32.53
N TYR A 569 14.41 13.09 -31.83
CA TYR A 569 15.86 13.16 -31.82
C TYR A 569 16.49 11.88 -31.26
N LEU A 570 15.98 11.34 -30.15
CA LEU A 570 16.50 10.11 -29.55
C LEU A 570 16.35 8.89 -30.47
N GLN A 571 15.24 8.79 -31.21
CA GLN A 571 14.89 7.60 -31.97
C GLN A 571 15.42 7.62 -33.42
N GLU A 572 15.32 8.77 -34.10
CA GLU A 572 15.53 8.89 -35.55
C GLU A 572 16.73 9.76 -35.93
N TYR A 573 16.92 10.91 -35.26
CA TYR A 573 17.93 11.90 -35.70
C TYR A 573 19.28 11.82 -34.99
N SER A 574 19.35 11.09 -33.88
CA SER A 574 20.61 10.77 -33.21
C SER A 574 21.42 9.75 -34.01
N ARG A 575 22.75 9.75 -33.85
CA ARG A 575 23.62 8.72 -34.46
C ARG A 575 23.26 7.31 -33.99
N LEU A 576 22.71 7.22 -32.79
CA LEU A 576 22.29 5.99 -32.11
C LEU A 576 20.81 6.10 -31.79
N THR A 577 20.06 5.03 -32.04
CA THR A 577 18.67 4.93 -31.60
C THR A 577 18.67 4.68 -30.10
N ILE A 578 18.00 5.55 -29.34
CA ILE A 578 17.97 5.51 -27.88
C ILE A 578 16.54 5.36 -27.41
N ILE A 579 16.32 4.37 -26.56
CA ILE A 579 15.03 4.10 -25.93
C ILE A 579 15.14 4.53 -24.46
N HIS A 580 14.31 5.48 -24.04
CA HIS A 580 14.36 6.10 -22.72
C HIS A 580 13.85 5.17 -21.62
N ARG A 581 12.73 4.49 -21.84
CA ARG A 581 12.10 3.49 -20.93
C ARG A 581 11.59 4.00 -19.57
N ASP A 582 11.64 5.30 -19.32
CA ASP A 582 11.05 5.93 -18.12
C ASP A 582 10.51 7.33 -18.42
N LEU A 583 9.87 7.51 -19.57
CA LEU A 583 9.23 8.76 -19.93
C LEU A 583 7.94 8.94 -19.11
N LYS A 584 7.84 10.06 -18.38
CA LYS A 584 6.70 10.40 -17.53
C LYS A 584 6.69 11.89 -17.20
N ALA A 585 5.58 12.40 -16.67
CA ALA A 585 5.44 13.83 -16.34
C ALA A 585 6.52 14.36 -15.38
N SER A 586 6.94 13.56 -14.39
CA SER A 586 7.99 13.98 -13.44
C SER A 586 9.41 14.00 -14.03
N ASN A 587 9.62 13.38 -15.20
CA ASN A 587 10.89 13.40 -15.93
C ASN A 587 10.91 14.45 -17.06
N ILE A 588 9.84 15.23 -17.22
CA ILE A 588 9.82 16.41 -18.10
C ILE A 588 10.10 17.64 -17.24
N LEU A 589 11.31 18.20 -17.33
CA LEU A 589 11.69 19.41 -16.64
C LEU A 589 11.40 20.65 -17.49
N LEU A 590 11.16 21.77 -16.84
CA LEU A 590 10.77 23.03 -17.46
C LEU A 590 11.83 24.11 -17.19
N ASP A 591 12.26 24.78 -18.26
CA ASP A 591 13.19 25.91 -18.15
C ASP A 591 12.46 27.20 -17.77
N GLU A 592 13.18 28.32 -17.70
CA GLU A 592 12.61 29.61 -17.27
C GLU A 592 11.45 30.07 -18.17
N GLU A 593 11.48 29.69 -19.46
CA GLU A 593 10.43 29.98 -20.44
C GLU A 593 9.34 28.90 -20.53
N MET A 594 9.29 27.95 -19.59
CA MET A 594 8.35 26.80 -19.58
C MET A 594 8.52 25.84 -20.77
N ARG A 595 9.69 25.80 -21.41
CA ARG A 595 9.97 24.84 -22.49
C ARG A 595 10.37 23.49 -21.89
N PRO A 596 9.91 22.37 -22.49
CA PRO A 596 10.16 21.05 -21.93
C PRO A 596 11.57 20.55 -22.25
N LYS A 597 12.17 19.85 -21.29
CA LYS A 597 13.36 19.04 -21.47
C LYS A 597 13.19 17.67 -20.81
N ILE A 598 13.44 16.62 -21.59
CA ILE A 598 13.40 15.23 -21.11
C ILE A 598 14.67 14.95 -20.27
N SER A 599 14.49 14.28 -19.14
CA SER A 599 15.53 14.01 -18.14
C SER A 599 15.50 12.56 -17.66
N ASP A 600 16.53 12.16 -16.89
CA ASP A 600 16.69 10.84 -16.25
C ASP A 600 16.93 9.67 -17.23
N PHE A 601 18.14 9.66 -17.80
CA PHE A 601 18.56 8.66 -18.79
C PHE A 601 19.20 7.40 -18.17
N GLY A 602 19.18 7.25 -16.84
CA GLY A 602 19.82 6.11 -16.17
C GLY A 602 19.31 4.74 -16.66
N MET A 603 18.06 4.69 -17.11
CA MET A 603 17.38 3.48 -17.57
C MET A 603 17.45 3.27 -19.10
N ALA A 604 17.94 4.28 -19.82
CA ALA A 604 17.91 4.28 -21.28
C ALA A 604 18.85 3.21 -21.87
N ARG A 605 18.55 2.79 -23.10
CA ARG A 605 19.34 1.80 -23.85
C ARG A 605 19.63 2.28 -25.25
N ILE A 606 20.80 1.88 -25.74
CA ILE A 606 21.27 2.15 -27.09
C ILE A 606 20.94 0.93 -27.95
N PHE A 607 20.27 1.15 -29.06
CA PHE A 607 20.11 0.19 -30.14
C PHE A 607 21.12 0.51 -31.24
N THR A 608 21.70 -0.55 -31.82
CA THR A 608 22.37 -0.43 -33.11
C THR A 608 21.31 -0.28 -34.21
N LYS A 609 21.63 0.41 -35.31
CA LYS A 609 20.61 0.86 -36.29
C LYS A 609 19.77 -0.27 -36.92
N ASP A 610 20.23 -1.51 -36.85
CA ASP A 610 19.53 -2.69 -37.39
C ASP A 610 18.65 -3.42 -36.36
N GLU A 611 18.73 -3.05 -35.07
CA GLU A 611 17.93 -3.62 -33.99
C GLU A 611 16.59 -2.88 -33.88
N GLN A 612 15.48 -3.58 -34.08
CA GLN A 612 14.14 -3.00 -33.94
C GLN A 612 13.50 -3.28 -32.57
N GLU A 613 13.92 -4.36 -31.90
CA GLU A 613 13.39 -4.81 -30.62
C GLU A 613 14.47 -5.57 -29.84
N ALA A 614 14.45 -5.47 -28.52
CA ALA A 614 15.31 -6.25 -27.64
C ALA A 614 14.50 -6.80 -26.45
N ASN A 615 15.02 -7.89 -25.86
CA ASN A 615 14.43 -8.51 -24.67
C ASN A 615 15.32 -8.26 -23.43
N THR A 616 14.70 -8.11 -22.27
CA THR A 616 15.37 -8.07 -20.98
C THR A 616 14.59 -8.91 -19.96
N SER A 617 15.31 -9.69 -19.15
CA SER A 617 14.75 -10.39 -17.99
C SER A 617 14.41 -9.43 -16.83
N ARG A 618 14.90 -8.20 -16.90
CA ARG A 618 14.70 -7.16 -15.89
C ARG A 618 13.73 -6.10 -16.41
N ILE A 619 12.51 -6.11 -15.87
CA ILE A 619 11.50 -5.07 -16.12
C ILE A 619 11.79 -3.87 -15.21
N VAL A 620 11.91 -2.68 -15.81
CA VAL A 620 12.22 -1.43 -15.15
C VAL A 620 11.39 -0.31 -15.80
N GLY A 621 11.03 0.72 -15.05
CA GLY A 621 10.22 1.85 -15.51
C GLY A 621 9.07 2.15 -14.55
N THR A 622 8.38 3.26 -14.76
CA THR A 622 7.31 3.71 -13.84
C THR A 622 5.97 3.07 -14.15
N TYR A 623 5.38 2.43 -13.14
CA TYR A 623 4.06 1.77 -13.25
C TYR A 623 3.01 2.71 -13.86
N GLY A 624 2.23 2.19 -14.80
CA GLY A 624 1.25 2.94 -15.58
C GLY A 624 1.78 3.59 -16.86
N TYR A 625 3.10 3.78 -17.01
CA TYR A 625 3.74 4.20 -18.27
C TYR A 625 4.42 3.05 -19.01
N VAL A 626 4.56 1.89 -18.37
CA VAL A 626 5.19 0.69 -18.95
C VAL A 626 4.18 -0.02 -19.88
N PRO A 627 4.55 -0.30 -21.14
CA PRO A 627 3.66 -0.91 -22.12
C PRO A 627 3.44 -2.42 -21.87
N PRO A 628 2.34 -3.00 -22.39
CA PRO A 628 1.96 -4.39 -22.13
C PRO A 628 2.96 -5.43 -22.63
N GLU A 629 3.54 -5.26 -23.81
CA GLU A 629 4.55 -6.18 -24.36
C GLU A 629 5.81 -6.22 -23.49
N TYR A 630 6.13 -5.10 -22.85
CA TYR A 630 7.29 -5.03 -21.97
C TYR A 630 7.02 -5.73 -20.63
N VAL A 631 5.83 -5.53 -20.05
CA VAL A 631 5.42 -6.23 -18.82
C VAL A 631 5.27 -7.74 -19.06
N LYS A 632 4.66 -8.15 -20.18
CA LYS A 632 4.31 -9.55 -20.46
C LYS A 632 5.49 -10.37 -20.97
N LYS A 633 6.38 -9.78 -21.77
CA LYS A 633 7.43 -10.52 -22.52
C LYS A 633 8.85 -10.01 -22.29
N GLY A 634 9.03 -8.90 -21.56
CA GLY A 634 10.33 -8.25 -21.40
C GLY A 634 10.83 -7.52 -22.66
N LEU A 635 9.95 -7.32 -23.66
CA LEU A 635 10.29 -6.70 -24.94
C LEU A 635 10.24 -5.18 -24.84
N TYR A 636 11.27 -4.51 -25.37
CA TYR A 636 11.29 -3.06 -25.47
C TYR A 636 11.82 -2.62 -26.85
N SER A 637 11.25 -1.54 -27.35
CA SER A 637 11.55 -0.93 -28.65
C SER A 637 11.26 0.57 -28.61
N THR A 638 11.44 1.27 -29.74
CA THR A 638 11.00 2.68 -29.87
C THR A 638 9.50 2.85 -29.59
N LYS A 639 8.69 1.82 -29.89
CA LYS A 639 7.25 1.79 -29.59
C LYS A 639 6.93 1.73 -28.10
N SER A 640 7.90 1.37 -27.27
CA SER A 640 7.73 1.43 -25.81
C SER A 640 7.69 2.87 -25.31
N ASP A 641 8.57 3.74 -25.81
CA ASP A 641 8.53 5.18 -25.47
C ASP A 641 7.31 5.87 -26.10
N VAL A 642 6.85 5.42 -27.26
CA VAL A 642 5.59 5.90 -27.87
C VAL A 642 4.41 5.65 -26.94
N TYR A 643 4.32 4.45 -26.34
CA TYR A 643 3.26 4.16 -25.36
C TYR A 643 3.32 5.11 -24.15
N SER A 644 4.52 5.27 -23.57
CA SER A 644 4.72 6.20 -22.45
C SER A 644 4.40 7.65 -22.83
N PHE A 645 4.70 8.05 -24.06
CA PHE A 645 4.31 9.36 -24.61
C PHE A 645 2.80 9.50 -24.73
N GLY A 646 2.09 8.47 -25.18
CA GLY A 646 0.63 8.45 -25.21
C GLY A 646 0.01 8.69 -23.84
N VAL A 647 0.49 7.96 -22.82
CA VAL A 647 0.06 8.18 -21.42
C VAL A 647 0.34 9.61 -20.96
N LEU A 648 1.55 10.12 -21.21
CA LEU A 648 1.93 11.49 -20.88
C LEU A 648 1.02 12.52 -21.58
N LEU A 649 0.71 12.31 -22.85
CA LEU A 649 -0.14 13.20 -23.65
C LEU A 649 -1.57 13.24 -23.09
N VAL A 650 -2.14 12.09 -22.71
CA VAL A 650 -3.44 12.01 -22.02
C VAL A 650 -3.43 12.85 -20.74
N GLN A 651 -2.35 12.81 -19.96
CA GLN A 651 -2.24 13.61 -18.73
C GLN A 651 -2.07 15.10 -19.00
N ILE A 652 -1.32 15.48 -20.03
CA ILE A 652 -1.14 16.88 -20.42
C ILE A 652 -2.47 17.50 -20.82
N ILE A 653 -3.30 16.82 -21.63
CA ILE A 653 -4.56 17.42 -22.11
C ILE A 653 -5.68 17.40 -21.07
N SER A 654 -5.64 16.48 -20.10
CA SER A 654 -6.72 16.32 -19.09
C SER A 654 -6.39 16.86 -17.70
N GLY A 655 -5.11 17.04 -17.36
CA GLY A 655 -4.68 17.33 -15.98
C GLY A 655 -4.95 16.18 -15.00
N LYS A 656 -5.30 14.98 -15.48
CA LYS A 656 -5.68 13.81 -14.66
C LYS A 656 -4.48 12.91 -14.34
N LYS A 657 -4.52 12.23 -13.20
CA LYS A 657 -3.46 11.32 -12.73
C LYS A 657 -3.71 9.89 -13.21
N ASN A 658 -2.66 9.21 -13.65
CA ASN A 658 -2.75 7.81 -14.09
C ASN A 658 -3.09 6.80 -12.98
N ALA A 659 -2.83 7.14 -11.71
CA ALA A 659 -3.07 6.26 -10.56
C ALA A 659 -4.49 6.34 -9.99
N ALA A 660 -5.40 7.09 -10.61
CA ALA A 660 -6.78 7.26 -10.17
C ALA A 660 -7.76 6.59 -11.13
N PHE A 661 -8.97 6.29 -10.64
CA PHE A 661 -10.07 5.79 -11.46
C PHE A 661 -11.06 6.91 -11.78
N TYR A 662 -11.73 6.77 -12.93
CA TYR A 662 -12.59 7.78 -13.52
C TYR A 662 -13.88 7.17 -14.06
N GLY A 663 -14.80 8.04 -14.51
CA GLY A 663 -16.12 7.66 -15.03
C GLY A 663 -17.21 7.71 -13.95
N PRO A 664 -18.49 7.54 -14.33
CA PRO A 664 -19.64 7.65 -13.41
C PRO A 664 -19.59 6.69 -12.22
N ASN A 665 -18.91 5.53 -12.39
CA ASN A 665 -18.79 4.49 -11.38
C ASN A 665 -17.38 4.38 -10.78
N GLU A 666 -16.47 5.32 -11.11
CA GLU A 666 -15.06 5.33 -10.69
C GLU A 666 -14.32 3.98 -10.86
N ASP A 667 -14.57 3.28 -11.97
CA ASP A 667 -14.05 1.94 -12.24
C ASP A 667 -13.11 1.85 -13.47
N LEU A 668 -13.07 2.90 -14.29
CA LEU A 668 -12.25 2.99 -15.49
C LEU A 668 -10.87 3.56 -15.18
N ASN A 669 -9.82 2.94 -15.68
CA ASN A 669 -8.49 3.56 -15.65
C ASN A 669 -8.44 4.78 -16.59
N LEU A 670 -7.41 5.62 -16.45
CA LEU A 670 -7.29 6.87 -17.21
C LEU A 670 -7.42 6.68 -18.73
N LEU A 671 -6.83 5.61 -19.29
CA LEU A 671 -6.86 5.34 -20.72
C LEU A 671 -8.23 4.81 -21.18
N GLU A 672 -8.86 3.93 -20.40
CA GLU A 672 -10.22 3.44 -20.64
C GLU A 672 -11.22 4.61 -20.64
N TYR A 673 -11.12 5.51 -19.66
CA TYR A 673 -12.00 6.66 -19.55
C TYR A 673 -11.83 7.63 -20.73
N ALA A 674 -10.59 7.88 -21.15
CA ALA A 674 -10.30 8.68 -22.34
C ALA A 674 -10.90 8.07 -23.61
N TYR A 675 -10.80 6.74 -23.77
CA TYR A 675 -11.32 6.03 -24.93
C TYR A 675 -12.85 6.01 -24.98
N GLU A 676 -13.54 5.74 -23.87
CA GLU A 676 -15.01 5.71 -23.84
C GLU A 676 -15.59 7.09 -24.17
N LEU A 677 -15.05 8.17 -23.59
CA LEU A 677 -15.50 9.53 -23.92
C LEU A 677 -15.21 9.89 -25.38
N TRP A 678 -14.05 9.51 -25.92
CA TRP A 678 -13.75 9.71 -27.34
C TRP A 678 -14.73 8.96 -28.24
N LYS A 679 -14.98 7.68 -27.94
CA LYS A 679 -15.87 6.78 -28.70
C LYS A 679 -17.33 7.26 -28.70
N GLU A 680 -17.80 7.83 -27.59
CA GLU A 680 -19.14 8.41 -27.46
C GLU A 680 -19.29 9.80 -28.10
N GLY A 681 -18.22 10.35 -28.69
CA GLY A 681 -18.22 11.72 -29.23
C GLY A 681 -18.17 12.81 -28.15
N LYS A 682 -17.90 12.45 -26.89
CA LYS A 682 -17.80 13.31 -25.71
C LYS A 682 -16.35 13.63 -25.30
N GLY A 683 -15.39 13.48 -26.22
CA GLY A 683 -13.97 13.65 -25.91
C GLY A 683 -13.60 15.01 -25.29
N MET A 684 -14.40 16.06 -25.54
CA MET A 684 -14.21 17.36 -24.90
C MET A 684 -14.43 17.34 -23.38
N GLU A 685 -15.31 16.47 -22.87
CA GLU A 685 -15.54 16.30 -21.42
C GLU A 685 -14.31 15.72 -20.71
N PHE A 686 -13.39 15.09 -21.46
CA PHE A 686 -12.16 14.53 -20.92
C PHE A 686 -11.09 15.60 -20.64
N MET A 687 -11.15 16.73 -21.36
CA MET A 687 -10.12 17.78 -21.32
C MET A 687 -10.11 18.51 -19.97
N ASP A 688 -8.96 19.10 -19.64
CA ASP A 688 -8.85 19.95 -18.46
C ASP A 688 -9.73 21.20 -18.63
N PRO A 689 -10.69 21.47 -17.72
CA PRO A 689 -11.58 22.64 -17.83
C PRO A 689 -10.86 23.99 -17.82
N SER A 690 -9.59 24.03 -17.38
CA SER A 690 -8.76 25.25 -17.42
C SER A 690 -8.23 25.60 -18.81
N LEU A 691 -8.41 24.73 -19.80
CA LEU A 691 -8.01 24.97 -21.18
C LEU A 691 -9.06 25.82 -21.89
N ASP A 692 -8.89 27.15 -21.82
CA ASP A 692 -9.67 28.11 -22.61
C ASP A 692 -9.06 28.23 -24.01
N ASP A 693 -9.57 27.45 -24.97
CA ASP A 693 -9.27 27.68 -26.38
C ASP A 693 -10.46 27.37 -27.29
N THR A 694 -11.43 28.28 -27.27
CA THR A 694 -12.58 28.31 -28.20
C THR A 694 -12.18 28.29 -29.68
N HIS A 695 -10.91 28.56 -30.02
CA HIS A 695 -10.42 28.60 -31.39
C HIS A 695 -9.62 27.35 -31.83
N SER A 696 -9.26 26.43 -30.91
CA SER A 696 -8.45 25.23 -31.23
C SER A 696 -9.05 23.88 -30.80
N LEU A 697 -10.38 23.77 -30.70
CA LEU A 697 -11.10 22.53 -30.36
C LEU A 697 -10.64 21.32 -31.20
N CYS A 698 -10.37 21.54 -32.49
CA CYS A 698 -9.87 20.50 -33.39
C CYS A 698 -8.50 19.95 -32.96
N LYS A 699 -7.59 20.81 -32.44
CA LYS A 699 -6.25 20.41 -31.99
C LYS A 699 -6.30 19.60 -30.70
N LEU A 700 -7.19 19.94 -29.77
CA LEU A 700 -7.41 19.18 -28.53
C LEU A 700 -7.89 17.75 -28.82
N MET A 701 -8.95 17.63 -29.64
CA MET A 701 -9.48 16.32 -30.05
C MET A 701 -8.46 15.50 -30.83
N ARG A 702 -7.66 16.15 -31.68
CA ARG A 702 -6.55 15.52 -32.40
C ARG A 702 -5.47 15.01 -31.44
N CYS A 703 -5.09 15.78 -30.42
CA CYS A 703 -4.16 15.32 -29.39
C CYS A 703 -4.70 14.09 -28.64
N LEU A 704 -5.98 14.06 -28.31
CA LEU A 704 -6.62 12.89 -27.69
C LEU A 704 -6.59 11.67 -28.62
N GLN A 705 -6.91 11.83 -29.90
CA GLN A 705 -6.85 10.74 -30.87
C GLN A 705 -5.42 10.20 -31.04
N ILE A 706 -4.43 11.08 -31.15
CA ILE A 706 -3.01 10.69 -31.22
C ILE A 706 -2.60 9.94 -29.95
N ALA A 707 -3.01 10.44 -28.78
CA ALA A 707 -2.70 9.79 -27.50
C ALA A 707 -3.27 8.38 -27.44
N LEU A 708 -4.52 8.18 -27.89
CA LEU A 708 -5.17 6.88 -27.96
C LEU A 708 -4.48 5.94 -28.96
N LEU A 709 -4.04 6.43 -30.13
CA LEU A 709 -3.22 5.66 -31.09
C LEU A 709 -1.87 5.24 -30.50
N CYS A 710 -1.30 6.04 -29.59
CA CYS A 710 -0.03 5.71 -28.95
C CYS A 710 -0.17 4.61 -27.88
N VAL A 711 -1.33 4.44 -27.24
CA VAL A 711 -1.53 3.49 -26.12
C VAL A 711 -2.18 2.16 -26.51
N GLN A 712 -2.09 1.79 -27.79
CA GLN A 712 -2.64 0.53 -28.30
C GLN A 712 -1.95 -0.69 -27.67
N GLU A 713 -2.73 -1.77 -27.46
CA GLU A 713 -2.23 -3.03 -26.87
C GLU A 713 -1.10 -3.64 -27.72
N ASN A 714 -1.24 -3.64 -29.04
CA ASN A 714 -0.20 -4.09 -29.96
C ASN A 714 0.76 -2.95 -30.33
N ALA A 715 2.07 -3.16 -30.11
CA ALA A 715 3.10 -2.17 -30.42
C ALA A 715 3.17 -1.79 -31.93
N ASN A 716 2.76 -2.70 -32.81
CA ASN A 716 2.73 -2.44 -34.25
C ASN A 716 1.61 -1.49 -34.67
N ASP A 717 0.53 -1.42 -33.88
CA ASP A 717 -0.61 -0.53 -34.15
C ASP A 717 -0.32 0.92 -33.70
N ARG A 718 0.78 1.15 -32.97
CA ARG A 718 1.17 2.48 -32.50
C ARG A 718 1.92 3.23 -33.62
N PRO A 719 1.69 4.54 -33.83
CA PRO A 719 2.49 5.31 -34.78
C PRO A 719 3.95 5.46 -34.32
N SER A 720 4.84 5.75 -35.25
CA SER A 720 6.20 6.22 -34.97
C SER A 720 6.18 7.68 -34.50
N MET A 721 7.26 8.13 -33.84
CA MET A 721 7.38 9.54 -33.43
C MET A 721 7.39 10.50 -34.63
N LEU A 722 7.82 10.04 -35.81
CA LEU A 722 7.78 10.81 -37.06
C LEU A 722 6.34 11.01 -37.54
N GLU A 723 5.56 9.94 -37.56
CA GLU A 723 4.13 10.00 -37.87
C GLU A 723 3.38 10.88 -36.86
N ILE A 724 3.67 10.74 -35.56
CA ILE A 724 3.10 11.59 -34.50
C ILE A 724 3.41 13.06 -34.76
N SER A 725 4.66 13.42 -35.07
CA SER A 725 5.03 14.81 -35.37
C SER A 725 4.30 15.34 -36.60
N SER A 726 4.12 14.52 -37.64
CA SER A 726 3.35 14.89 -38.82
C SER A 726 1.86 15.07 -38.49
N MET A 727 1.29 14.20 -37.66
CA MET A 727 -0.11 14.26 -37.22
C MET A 727 -0.39 15.50 -36.35
N LEU A 728 0.57 15.91 -35.52
CA LEU A 728 0.47 17.14 -34.71
C LEU A 728 0.52 18.41 -35.58
N GLN A 729 1.30 18.41 -36.66
CA GLN A 729 1.47 19.59 -37.53
C GLN A 729 0.38 19.75 -38.60
N SER A 730 -0.20 18.67 -39.11
CA SER A 730 -1.11 18.71 -40.26
C SER A 730 -2.59 18.71 -39.83
N GLU A 731 -3.28 19.85 -39.92
CA GLU A 731 -4.70 20.00 -39.52
C GLU A 731 -5.68 19.10 -40.29
N ASN A 732 -5.31 18.64 -41.50
CA ASN A 732 -6.15 17.80 -42.39
C ASN A 732 -5.66 16.35 -42.55
N ALA A 733 -4.71 15.88 -41.71
CA ALA A 733 -4.23 14.50 -41.82
C ALA A 733 -5.34 13.49 -41.46
N VAL A 734 -5.60 12.53 -42.36
CA VAL A 734 -6.50 11.40 -42.11
C VAL A 734 -5.81 10.45 -41.12
N MET A 735 -6.41 10.26 -39.95
CA MET A 735 -5.89 9.36 -38.91
C MET A 735 -6.77 8.12 -38.79
N GLU A 736 -6.14 6.98 -38.53
CA GLU A 736 -6.85 5.75 -38.18
C GLU A 736 -7.68 5.94 -36.91
N LYS A 737 -8.73 5.14 -36.76
CA LYS A 737 -9.53 5.11 -35.54
C LYS A 737 -8.78 4.30 -34.47
N PRO A 738 -8.47 4.89 -33.30
CA PRO A 738 -7.95 4.13 -32.17
C PRO A 738 -8.84 2.94 -31.84
N LYS A 739 -8.22 1.78 -31.56
CA LYS A 739 -8.89 0.64 -30.92
C LYS A 739 -8.83 0.81 -29.40
N MET A 740 -9.44 -0.11 -28.67
CA MET A 740 -9.41 -0.12 -27.22
C MET A 740 -7.97 -0.11 -26.68
N PRO A 741 -7.64 0.81 -25.74
CA PRO A 741 -6.31 0.92 -25.15
C PRO A 741 -5.85 -0.35 -24.43
N ALA A 742 -4.54 -0.46 -24.24
CA ALA A 742 -3.94 -1.56 -23.50
C ALA A 742 -4.48 -1.69 -22.08
N PHE A 743 -4.43 -2.91 -21.53
CA PHE A 743 -4.84 -3.23 -20.14
C PHE A 743 -6.32 -3.00 -19.81
N SER A 744 -7.21 -2.90 -20.81
CA SER A 744 -8.65 -2.80 -20.54
C SER A 744 -9.23 -4.11 -19.99
N LYS A 745 -10.18 -3.98 -19.05
CA LYS A 745 -10.88 -5.13 -18.42
C LYS A 745 -11.97 -5.74 -19.30
N ARG A 746 -12.41 -5.05 -20.36
CA ARG A 746 -13.49 -5.52 -21.25
C ARG A 746 -12.85 -6.23 -22.44
N ASN A 747 -13.21 -7.48 -22.71
CA ASN A 747 -12.83 -8.15 -23.95
C ASN A 747 -13.74 -7.63 -25.08
N GLU A 748 -13.19 -7.30 -26.25
CA GLU A 748 -13.98 -7.01 -27.44
C GLU A 748 -14.67 -8.29 -27.93
N ASP A 749 -15.95 -8.44 -27.64
CA ASP A 749 -16.83 -9.28 -28.43
C ASP A 749 -17.16 -8.55 -29.74
N LYS A 750 -16.49 -8.99 -30.81
CA LYS A 750 -16.87 -8.94 -32.24
C LYS A 750 -17.50 -7.65 -32.78
N GLU A 751 -16.73 -6.95 -33.62
CA GLU A 751 -17.24 -6.03 -34.65
C GLU A 751 -18.42 -6.63 -35.43
N THR A 752 -19.53 -5.90 -35.50
CA THR A 752 -20.44 -5.96 -36.68
C THR A 752 -21.00 -4.57 -37.02
N ASN A 753 -20.57 -4.11 -38.19
CA ASN A 753 -21.18 -3.17 -39.15
C ASN A 753 -21.21 -1.65 -38.91
N PRO A 754 -21.06 -0.84 -40.01
CA PRO A 754 -20.83 0.60 -39.94
C PRO A 754 -22.07 1.44 -40.25
N ALA A 755 -22.27 2.55 -39.53
CA ALA A 755 -23.11 3.69 -39.94
C ALA A 755 -22.87 4.91 -39.02
N PRO A 756 -23.21 6.15 -39.43
CA PRO A 756 -22.93 6.86 -40.69
C PRO A 756 -21.79 7.88 -40.52
N ARG A 757 -21.31 8.43 -41.64
CA ARG A 757 -20.25 9.46 -41.69
C ARG A 757 -20.67 10.72 -40.90
N LEU A 758 -19.84 11.14 -39.95
CA LEU A 758 -19.89 12.49 -39.37
C LEU A 758 -19.25 13.47 -40.36
N GLU A 759 -19.99 14.52 -40.67
CA GLU A 759 -19.65 15.57 -41.62
C GLU A 759 -18.35 16.29 -41.24
N VAL A 760 -17.53 16.52 -42.26
CA VAL A 760 -16.33 17.34 -42.21
C VAL A 760 -16.80 18.80 -42.18
N CYS A 761 -16.61 19.50 -41.07
CA CYS A 761 -16.72 20.95 -41.04
C CYS A 761 -15.46 21.56 -41.68
N SER A 762 -15.54 21.94 -42.96
CA SER A 762 -14.60 22.91 -43.54
C SER A 762 -15.08 24.32 -43.22
N ILE A 763 -14.26 25.11 -42.54
CA ILE A 763 -14.42 26.57 -42.48
C ILE A 763 -13.47 27.13 -43.53
N ASP A 764 -13.98 27.39 -44.73
CA ASP A 764 -13.34 28.32 -45.68
C ASP A 764 -14.19 29.59 -45.72
N ASP A 765 -13.72 30.62 -45.02
CA ASP A 765 -14.14 32.00 -45.27
C ASP A 765 -13.61 32.42 -46.65
N SER A 766 -14.46 32.34 -47.66
CA SER A 766 -14.24 33.06 -48.92
C SER A 766 -15.46 33.91 -49.26
N THR A 767 -15.24 35.21 -49.16
CA THR A 767 -16.21 36.27 -49.44
C THR A 767 -16.44 36.34 -50.95
N ILE A 768 -17.64 36.00 -51.42
CA ILE A 768 -18.05 36.25 -52.80
C ILE A 768 -18.27 37.76 -52.95
N SER A 769 -17.41 38.42 -53.73
CA SER A 769 -17.64 39.75 -54.28
C SER A 769 -18.07 39.59 -55.73
N GLU A 770 -19.34 39.86 -56.04
CA GLU A 770 -19.81 40.03 -57.41
C GLU A 770 -19.13 41.25 -58.05
N VAL A 771 -18.46 41.03 -59.18
CA VAL A 771 -18.08 42.11 -60.11
C VAL A 771 -18.60 41.73 -61.49
N VAL A 772 -19.69 42.38 -61.89
CA VAL A 772 -20.17 42.39 -63.27
C VAL A 772 -19.36 43.43 -64.04
N GLY A 773 -18.73 43.00 -65.13
CA GLY A 773 -18.07 43.86 -66.11
C GLY A 773 -18.62 43.62 -67.51
N ARG A 774 -19.43 44.57 -67.98
CA ARG A 774 -19.86 44.91 -69.36
C ARG A 774 -20.18 43.82 -70.37
#